data_AF-A0A229GMR9-F1
#
_entry.id   AF-A0A229GMR9-F1
#
_cell.length_a   1.000
_cell.length_b   1.000
_cell.length_c   1.000
_cell.angle_alpha   90.00
_cell.angle_beta   90.00
_cell.angle_gamma   90.00
#
_symmetry.space_group_name_H-M   'P 1'
#
loop_
_entity.id
_entity.type
_entity.pdbx_description
1 polymer ?
#
loop_
_entity_poly.entity_id
_entity_poly.type
_entity_poly.pdbx_seq_one_letter_code
_entity_poly.pdbx_strand_id
1 'polypeptide(L)'
;MIRPAGGDADPNPAPARRSSRVKRFIAAAAGATIAVASLMLTGAVPAHAATTVHTYAPTGVGGGTTTSPDAASTKYQVQVAGTPVQAVRYTANRNNFDIARFASDSRTPTITVTLPSTTIDTVNIYPARYYPSSSVSVSADKHTLTFQMSADAGLNQAIVMVNGDSTSVTGQPYLAVINDPLEDPAQRPNTTSAPDGSGVNLQTGVLNFQEFAAKYLAAHPNSTAQKAPAATTSSVAGKTVNGTAIPAGQKTSAGTLVSASSVNVRYPNVRMMAADDVTYALKAAIDTIKANPTALNTLYFPNGTYVWSGLMVNGVDGSKLKGGKLKIYTDEGALLKNRIQGYMEAFEPAVGIINSSNIEIDGRGVFDGNGVANYRSDSHDAYRSQHQGGVMVMHSSDITFNETYLRDSKQWNYETHSANRVTFNNIKGLTPYPQPWIDGTDFASGQDITANGVFTLGNDDAFASGHYNPSDGFTPMAAGVWGNFQLGTSTPDVQGYANAVGAHDAVADELGFDNYHWDNADSKNISVSDTLSWSSGAGNSIRIGWSSWGYKLNNYTFDNFNSISQGAGGIFTQNSPKPYPRISSIVIKNSSFDTSRYGSGPIRLNGGNGSTQTITADDQATYGFAPNPDGSGATYTYTKTPISTFKLDNVWFSEQKTSSSPLNGATNVTLNNLRVGNQLVQYSSQFPLAPSGIGTLTSTFTDANGQTQNVKAGALTNGDTWVGAWTGDQTKNNSSDLTLITRNTGVGLMGEQYTTGSGDGKISYIQFPLNSLTKAPSQATLHLTYVGHRYSSVPSTDTDQLLVQPVSDTTCTGGGTSCPINTMTWQNRPSFTATTSSVAKSATFSLGSTIVPEGGGTHQGNAIDGRDITVDITSFVQKAYAANQSTLLLAVGNAGGTNHELRFVSSEGATGSGKLTNGTAEMAPGVTVTP
;
A
#
# COMPACT_ATOMS: atom_id res chain seq x y z
N MET A 1 -60.80 33.37 27.73
CA MET A 1 -61.22 34.79 27.71
C MET A 1 -60.04 35.61 27.20
N ILE A 2 -60.17 36.15 25.98
CA ILE A 2 -59.52 37.35 25.39
C ILE A 2 -58.04 37.66 25.76
N ARG A 3 -57.14 37.53 24.77
CA ARG A 3 -55.77 38.13 24.63
C ARG A 3 -55.83 39.68 24.56
N PRO A 4 -54.75 40.51 24.69
CA PRO A 4 -53.39 40.34 24.10
C PRO A 4 -52.25 40.93 25.01
N ALA A 5 -50.98 41.14 24.67
CA ALA A 5 -50.09 41.16 23.49
C ALA A 5 -48.64 40.93 24.03
N GLY A 6 -47.58 40.59 23.31
CA GLY A 6 -47.29 40.35 21.90
C GLY A 6 -45.93 39.63 21.86
N GLY A 7 -45.79 38.65 20.96
CA GLY A 7 -44.61 37.83 20.80
C GLY A 7 -43.79 38.25 19.58
N ASP A 8 -42.51 37.93 19.67
CA ASP A 8 -41.47 38.08 18.67
C ASP A 8 -41.82 37.46 17.31
N ALA A 9 -41.32 38.13 16.27
CA ALA A 9 -41.31 37.63 14.91
C ALA A 9 -40.05 36.78 14.68
N ASP A 10 -40.24 35.47 14.67
CA ASP A 10 -39.67 34.61 13.63
C ASP A 10 -40.73 34.54 12.52
N PRO A 11 -40.37 34.46 11.23
CA PRO A 11 -40.86 33.28 10.52
C PRO A 11 -40.00 32.85 9.32
N ASN A 12 -39.72 31.55 9.27
CA ASN A 12 -40.01 30.77 8.07
C ASN A 12 -41.55 30.66 7.94
N PRO A 13 -42.18 30.59 6.74
CA PRO A 13 -42.40 29.26 6.19
C PRO A 13 -42.72 29.13 4.67
N ALA A 14 -42.35 27.95 4.15
CA ALA A 14 -43.18 27.01 3.37
C ALA A 14 -43.71 27.32 1.94
N PRO A 15 -43.97 26.25 1.13
CA PRO A 15 -44.20 26.33 -0.31
C PRO A 15 -45.65 26.01 -0.74
N ALA A 16 -46.01 26.34 -1.99
CA ALA A 16 -47.24 25.88 -2.64
C ALA A 16 -47.02 25.35 -4.06
N ARG A 17 -47.72 24.25 -4.35
CA ARG A 17 -47.71 23.38 -5.55
C ARG A 17 -48.53 23.91 -6.74
N ARG A 18 -48.10 23.53 -7.95
CA ARG A 18 -48.84 22.90 -9.10
C ARG A 18 -48.14 23.30 -10.41
N SER A 19 -47.99 22.54 -11.49
CA SER A 19 -48.05 21.10 -11.82
C SER A 19 -47.83 21.01 -13.35
N SER A 20 -46.91 20.18 -13.83
CA SER A 20 -47.14 19.37 -15.04
C SER A 20 -46.15 18.21 -15.13
N ARG A 21 -46.70 17.00 -15.07
CA ARG A 21 -46.05 15.69 -15.33
C ARG A 21 -45.47 15.72 -16.75
N VAL A 22 -44.32 15.10 -17.03
CA VAL A 22 -44.14 13.72 -17.57
C VAL A 22 -42.62 13.67 -17.86
N LYS A 23 -41.77 12.84 -17.25
CA LYS A 23 -41.52 11.42 -17.53
C LYS A 23 -40.74 10.78 -16.36
N ARG A 24 -41.13 9.56 -15.99
CA ARG A 24 -40.33 8.62 -15.20
C ARG A 24 -39.21 8.02 -16.07
N PHE A 25 -38.22 7.45 -15.36
CA PHE A 25 -37.08 6.63 -15.81
C PHE A 25 -35.82 7.40 -16.21
N ILE A 26 -34.84 7.46 -15.29
CA ILE A 26 -33.50 6.83 -15.38
C ILE A 26 -32.78 7.15 -14.05
N ALA A 27 -32.77 6.17 -13.14
CA ALA A 27 -31.88 6.12 -11.99
C ALA A 27 -30.86 5.00 -12.27
N ALA A 28 -29.86 5.31 -13.11
CA ALA A 28 -28.73 4.44 -13.43
C ALA A 28 -27.72 5.21 -14.31
N ALA A 29 -27.13 6.30 -13.80
CA ALA A 29 -26.07 7.02 -14.54
C ALA A 29 -25.14 7.92 -13.68
N ALA A 30 -25.14 7.80 -12.34
CA ALA A 30 -24.28 8.62 -11.47
C ALA A 30 -22.94 7.94 -11.09
N GLY A 31 -22.66 6.75 -11.64
CA GLY A 31 -21.43 5.97 -11.36
C GLY A 31 -20.31 6.12 -12.38
N ALA A 32 -20.42 7.03 -13.37
CA ALA A 32 -19.51 7.06 -14.53
C ALA A 32 -18.70 8.36 -14.71
N THR A 33 -18.92 9.40 -13.90
CA THR A 33 -18.31 10.73 -14.13
C THR A 33 -17.02 11.03 -13.36
N ILE A 34 -16.51 10.10 -12.53
CA ILE A 34 -15.19 10.25 -11.86
C ILE A 34 -14.06 9.52 -12.61
N ALA A 35 -14.36 8.76 -13.67
CA ALA A 35 -13.32 8.15 -14.53
C ALA A 35 -12.61 9.18 -15.43
N VAL A 36 -13.13 10.42 -15.55
CA VAL A 36 -12.56 11.46 -16.42
C VAL A 36 -11.63 12.41 -15.65
N ALA A 37 -11.63 12.41 -14.32
CA ALA A 37 -10.72 13.24 -13.52
C ALA A 37 -9.30 12.63 -13.36
N SER A 38 -9.12 11.34 -13.66
CA SER A 38 -7.79 10.69 -13.72
C SER A 38 -7.03 10.99 -15.02
N LEU A 39 -7.67 11.65 -15.98
CA LEU A 39 -7.06 12.16 -17.20
C LEU A 39 -7.13 13.69 -17.11
N MET A 40 -6.18 14.35 -16.45
CA MET A 40 -5.69 15.70 -16.81
C MET A 40 -4.44 16.06 -16.00
N LEU A 41 -3.36 16.31 -16.75
CA LEU A 41 -2.15 17.08 -16.40
C LEU A 41 -1.08 16.42 -15.50
N THR A 42 -0.55 15.29 -15.95
CA THR A 42 0.90 15.24 -16.24
C THR A 42 1.02 14.72 -17.67
N GLY A 43 1.72 15.42 -18.56
CA GLY A 43 1.94 14.91 -19.92
C GLY A 43 2.46 13.47 -19.82
N ALA A 44 1.81 12.54 -20.51
CA ALA A 44 2.34 11.19 -20.64
C ALA A 44 3.72 11.32 -21.29
N VAL A 45 4.77 11.21 -20.48
CA VAL A 45 6.14 11.25 -20.97
C VAL A 45 6.29 10.04 -21.91
N PRO A 46 6.71 10.23 -23.17
CA PRO A 46 6.75 9.14 -24.13
C PRO A 46 7.63 7.98 -23.64
N ALA A 47 7.23 6.75 -23.97
CA ALA A 47 8.08 5.56 -23.83
C ALA A 47 9.16 5.55 -24.92
N HIS A 48 10.10 6.49 -24.82
CA HIS A 48 11.29 6.59 -25.67
C HIS A 48 12.56 6.57 -24.81
N ALA A 49 13.72 6.29 -25.37
CA ALA A 49 14.97 6.44 -24.63
C ALA A 49 15.15 7.91 -24.23
N ALA A 50 15.60 8.17 -22.99
CA ALA A 50 15.85 9.53 -22.54
C ALA A 50 16.93 10.20 -23.41
N THR A 51 16.67 11.42 -23.86
CA THR A 51 17.66 12.25 -24.58
C THR A 51 18.17 13.39 -23.70
N THR A 52 17.41 13.76 -22.68
CA THR A 52 17.74 14.82 -21.73
C THR A 52 17.61 14.30 -20.31
N VAL A 53 18.68 14.44 -19.52
CA VAL A 53 18.69 14.14 -18.09
C VAL A 53 19.16 15.39 -17.35
N HIS A 54 18.33 15.87 -16.43
CA HIS A 54 18.64 17.00 -15.55
C HIS A 54 18.98 16.50 -14.16
N THR A 55 20.18 16.84 -13.68
CA THR A 55 20.65 16.48 -12.34
C THR A 55 20.39 17.63 -11.39
N TYR A 56 19.80 17.32 -10.23
CA TYR A 56 19.41 18.37 -9.28
C TYR A 56 20.61 19.00 -8.60
N ALA A 57 20.49 20.31 -8.34
CA ALA A 57 21.42 21.04 -7.51
C ALA A 57 21.57 20.41 -6.11
N PRO A 58 22.78 20.43 -5.52
CA PRO A 58 22.98 19.98 -4.16
C PRO A 58 22.11 20.75 -3.17
N THR A 59 21.45 20.01 -2.28
CA THR A 59 20.56 20.55 -1.24
C THR A 59 21.33 21.48 -0.29
N GLY A 60 20.75 22.61 0.10
CA GLY A 60 21.28 23.56 1.06
C GLY A 60 22.40 24.48 0.57
N VAL A 61 22.82 24.40 -0.69
CA VAL A 61 23.94 25.19 -1.24
C VAL A 61 23.44 26.51 -1.84
N GLY A 62 23.57 27.60 -1.09
CA GLY A 62 23.13 28.93 -1.48
C GLY A 62 23.10 29.86 -0.27
N GLY A 63 22.80 31.15 -0.47
CA GLY A 63 22.71 32.11 0.65
C GLY A 63 24.00 32.29 1.45
N GLY A 64 25.17 32.00 0.85
CA GLY A 64 26.49 32.05 1.50
C GLY A 64 27.06 30.68 1.90
N THR A 65 26.27 29.61 1.83
CA THR A 65 26.73 28.23 2.08
C THR A 65 27.25 27.59 0.79
N THR A 66 28.48 27.05 0.83
CA THR A 66 29.13 26.41 -0.34
C THR A 66 29.15 24.88 -0.30
N THR A 67 28.69 24.28 0.79
CA THR A 67 28.71 22.83 1.02
C THR A 67 27.33 22.30 1.37
N SER A 68 26.90 21.23 0.71
CA SER A 68 25.65 20.57 1.06
C SER A 68 25.79 19.83 2.40
N PRO A 69 24.75 19.84 3.26
CA PRO A 69 24.71 18.97 4.43
C PRO A 69 24.43 17.50 4.07
N ASP A 70 24.01 17.22 2.82
CA ASP A 70 23.74 15.87 2.35
C ASP A 70 25.05 15.13 2.00
N ALA A 71 25.20 13.91 2.49
CA ALA A 71 26.37 13.08 2.21
C ALA A 71 26.18 12.26 0.93
N ALA A 72 27.16 12.28 0.03
CA ALA A 72 27.15 11.42 -1.17
C ALA A 72 27.25 9.93 -0.80
N SER A 73 26.62 9.08 -1.61
CA SER A 73 26.70 7.63 -1.49
C SER A 73 28.15 7.15 -1.61
N THR A 74 28.56 6.30 -0.68
CA THR A 74 29.81 5.55 -0.78
C THR A 74 29.58 4.14 -1.35
N LYS A 75 28.32 3.78 -1.61
CA LYS A 75 27.91 2.44 -2.07
C LYS A 75 27.69 2.42 -3.58
N TYR A 76 27.16 3.51 -4.14
CA TYR A 76 26.66 3.55 -5.50
C TYR A 76 27.25 4.70 -6.31
N GLN A 77 27.55 4.40 -7.56
CA GLN A 77 27.70 5.38 -8.63
C GLN A 77 26.57 5.13 -9.62
N VAL A 78 25.74 6.13 -9.86
CA VAL A 78 24.53 6.00 -10.71
C VAL A 78 24.72 6.81 -11.98
N GLN A 79 24.35 6.22 -13.11
CA GLN A 79 24.21 6.91 -14.39
C GLN A 79 22.82 6.67 -14.95
N VAL A 80 22.25 7.70 -15.57
CA VAL A 80 20.94 7.68 -16.21
C VAL A 80 21.14 8.09 -17.65
N ALA A 81 20.87 7.18 -18.59
CA ALA A 81 21.16 7.38 -20.01
C ALA A 81 22.60 7.90 -20.27
N GLY A 82 23.56 7.44 -19.46
CA GLY A 82 24.97 7.85 -19.52
C GLY A 82 25.32 9.12 -18.74
N THR A 83 24.34 9.87 -18.24
CA THR A 83 24.56 11.08 -17.42
C THR A 83 24.77 10.68 -15.96
N PRO A 84 25.89 11.08 -15.30
CA PRO A 84 26.12 10.80 -13.88
C PRO A 84 25.08 11.47 -12.99
N VAL A 85 24.48 10.72 -12.06
CA VAL A 85 23.54 11.21 -11.05
C VAL A 85 24.10 10.88 -9.67
N GLN A 86 24.18 11.88 -8.79
CA GLN A 86 24.62 11.67 -7.42
C GLN A 86 23.53 10.97 -6.60
N ALA A 87 23.87 9.82 -6.00
CA ALA A 87 23.07 9.22 -4.95
C ALA A 87 23.43 9.85 -3.60
N VAL A 88 22.42 10.19 -2.79
CA VAL A 88 22.57 10.80 -1.45
C VAL A 88 22.25 9.77 -0.37
N ARG A 89 23.02 9.76 0.72
CA ARG A 89 22.87 8.84 1.86
C ARG A 89 21.80 9.33 2.84
N TYR A 90 20.82 8.48 3.12
CA TYR A 90 19.82 8.71 4.15
C TYR A 90 20.07 7.73 5.30
N THR A 91 20.87 8.15 6.29
CA THR A 91 21.40 7.26 7.35
C THR A 91 21.12 7.72 8.79
N ALA A 92 20.13 8.58 9.00
CA ALA A 92 19.88 9.17 10.33
C ALA A 92 19.51 8.11 11.39
N ASN A 93 18.85 7.00 11.02
CA ASN A 93 18.46 5.95 11.97
C ASN A 93 18.24 4.56 11.32
N ARG A 94 19.11 3.59 11.64
CA ARG A 94 19.08 2.13 11.31
C ARG A 94 18.82 1.74 9.85
N ASN A 95 17.61 1.98 9.36
CA ASN A 95 17.22 1.71 7.99
C ASN A 95 17.92 2.73 7.09
N ASN A 96 18.69 2.23 6.12
CA ASN A 96 19.52 3.08 5.28
C ASN A 96 19.08 2.92 3.83
N PHE A 97 18.70 4.05 3.21
CA PHE A 97 18.56 4.15 1.76
C PHE A 97 19.60 5.12 1.23
N ASP A 98 20.12 4.83 0.05
CA ASP A 98 20.71 5.87 -0.77
C ASP A 98 19.68 6.26 -1.84
N ILE A 99 19.61 7.53 -2.19
CA ILE A 99 18.56 8.07 -3.07
C ILE A 99 19.22 8.81 -4.23
N ALA A 100 19.01 8.33 -5.45
CA ALA A 100 19.37 9.01 -6.68
C ALA A 100 18.13 9.71 -7.24
N ARG A 101 18.15 11.05 -7.26
CA ARG A 101 17.06 11.89 -7.77
C ARG A 101 17.51 12.72 -8.96
N PHE A 102 16.68 12.78 -9.99
CA PHE A 102 16.92 13.48 -11.23
C PHE A 102 15.60 13.69 -11.97
N ALA A 103 15.65 14.42 -13.07
CA ALA A 103 14.54 14.48 -14.01
C ALA A 103 14.96 14.10 -15.43
N SER A 104 14.03 13.57 -16.22
CA SER A 104 14.30 13.30 -17.63
C SER A 104 13.07 13.49 -18.52
N ASP A 105 13.32 13.54 -19.82
CA ASP A 105 12.30 13.60 -20.88
C ASP A 105 11.69 12.24 -21.22
N SER A 106 11.99 11.20 -20.42
CA SER A 106 11.51 9.83 -20.60
C SER A 106 11.06 9.22 -19.28
N ARG A 107 10.00 8.39 -19.31
CA ARG A 107 9.61 7.53 -18.17
C ARG A 107 10.38 6.21 -18.11
N THR A 108 11.10 5.87 -19.17
CA THR A 108 11.81 4.60 -19.33
C THR A 108 13.32 4.80 -19.56
N PRO A 109 14.03 5.64 -18.79
CA PRO A 109 15.47 5.78 -18.96
C PRO A 109 16.18 4.47 -18.60
N THR A 110 17.33 4.25 -19.25
CA THR A 110 18.28 3.22 -18.84
C THR A 110 19.04 3.70 -17.61
N ILE A 111 19.06 2.88 -16.57
CA ILE A 111 19.76 3.12 -15.32
C ILE A 111 20.94 2.15 -15.24
N THR A 112 22.13 2.70 -14.99
CA THR A 112 23.34 1.93 -14.70
C THR A 112 23.79 2.23 -13.29
N VAL A 113 23.96 1.20 -12.47
CA VAL A 113 24.39 1.31 -11.08
C VAL A 113 25.67 0.51 -10.90
N THR A 114 26.75 1.19 -10.57
CA THR A 114 28.04 0.57 -10.22
C THR A 114 28.22 0.58 -8.71
N LEU A 115 28.60 -0.57 -8.15
CA LEU A 115 28.90 -0.79 -6.74
C LEU A 115 30.41 -1.05 -6.57
N PRO A 116 31.24 -0.03 -6.33
CA PRO A 116 32.70 -0.16 -6.43
C PRO A 116 33.34 -1.17 -5.47
N SER A 117 32.68 -1.43 -4.33
CA SER A 117 33.21 -2.27 -3.25
C SER A 117 32.32 -3.47 -2.90
N THR A 118 31.20 -3.67 -3.61
CA THR A 118 30.23 -4.74 -3.32
C THR A 118 30.02 -5.59 -4.56
N THR A 119 30.34 -6.88 -4.46
CA THR A 119 30.04 -7.87 -5.50
C THR A 119 28.53 -8.12 -5.55
N ILE A 120 27.97 -8.18 -6.76
CA ILE A 120 26.55 -8.42 -7.03
C ILE A 120 26.31 -9.92 -7.21
N ASP A 121 25.61 -10.53 -6.27
CA ASP A 121 25.18 -11.93 -6.34
C ASP A 121 23.69 -12.06 -6.65
N THR A 122 22.87 -11.16 -6.11
CA THR A 122 21.44 -11.07 -6.43
C THR A 122 21.02 -9.62 -6.66
N VAL A 123 20.02 -9.43 -7.51
CA VAL A 123 19.40 -8.12 -7.76
C VAL A 123 17.90 -8.29 -7.79
N ASN A 124 17.20 -7.47 -7.00
CA ASN A 124 15.75 -7.34 -7.04
C ASN A 124 15.40 -5.87 -7.31
N ILE A 125 14.55 -5.62 -8.30
CA ILE A 125 14.06 -4.29 -8.64
C ILE A 125 12.55 -4.26 -8.45
N TYR A 126 12.04 -3.27 -7.75
CA TYR A 126 10.63 -3.19 -7.38
C TYR A 126 9.89 -2.03 -8.06
N PRO A 127 8.60 -2.22 -8.44
CA PRO A 127 7.77 -3.42 -8.17
C PRO A 127 8.16 -4.66 -9.00
N ALA A 128 8.36 -5.80 -8.33
CA ALA A 128 9.04 -6.97 -8.90
C ALA A 128 8.38 -7.51 -10.17
N ARG A 129 7.04 -7.44 -10.27
CA ARG A 129 6.28 -7.89 -11.45
C ARG A 129 6.70 -7.22 -12.76
N TYR A 130 7.31 -6.03 -12.70
CA TYR A 130 7.68 -5.24 -13.88
C TYR A 130 9.15 -5.37 -14.27
N TYR A 131 9.95 -6.09 -13.46
CA TYR A 131 11.40 -6.24 -13.63
C TYR A 131 11.82 -7.71 -13.48
N PRO A 132 11.47 -8.59 -14.43
CA PRO A 132 11.94 -9.97 -14.42
C PRO A 132 13.48 -10.02 -14.48
N SER A 133 14.10 -11.10 -13.99
CA SER A 133 15.56 -11.22 -13.99
C SER A 133 16.20 -11.05 -15.38
N SER A 134 15.48 -11.42 -16.45
CA SER A 134 15.91 -11.24 -17.84
C SER A 134 15.95 -9.78 -18.30
N SER A 135 15.30 -8.84 -17.59
CA SER A 135 15.35 -7.40 -17.91
C SER A 135 16.48 -6.67 -17.21
N VAL A 136 17.30 -7.37 -16.41
CA VAL A 136 18.44 -6.81 -15.67
C VAL A 136 19.71 -7.49 -16.16
N SER A 137 20.69 -6.68 -16.58
CA SER A 137 22.02 -7.16 -16.93
C SER A 137 22.99 -6.89 -15.79
N VAL A 138 23.77 -7.88 -15.40
CA VAL A 138 24.88 -7.72 -14.45
C VAL A 138 26.20 -7.93 -15.22
N SER A 139 27.17 -7.04 -15.03
CA SER A 139 28.48 -7.11 -15.67
C SER A 139 29.24 -8.38 -15.26
N ALA A 140 30.18 -8.81 -16.11
CA ALA A 140 30.96 -10.02 -15.86
C ALA A 140 31.80 -9.96 -14.57
N ASP A 141 32.25 -8.77 -14.17
CA ASP A 141 32.94 -8.53 -12.90
C ASP A 141 32.00 -8.46 -11.68
N LYS A 142 30.68 -8.55 -11.92
CA LYS A 142 29.63 -8.44 -10.89
C LYS A 142 29.65 -7.13 -10.11
N HIS A 143 30.12 -6.02 -10.67
CA HIS A 143 30.13 -4.73 -9.98
C HIS A 143 29.23 -3.67 -10.61
N THR A 144 28.61 -3.96 -11.74
CA THR A 144 27.67 -3.05 -12.40
C THR A 144 26.40 -3.79 -12.78
N LEU A 145 25.25 -3.21 -12.47
CA LEU A 145 23.96 -3.65 -13.00
C LEU A 145 23.37 -2.57 -13.90
N THR A 146 22.63 -2.99 -14.92
CA THR A 146 21.93 -2.12 -15.85
C THR A 146 20.51 -2.63 -16.05
N PHE A 147 19.54 -1.73 -15.97
CA PHE A 147 18.14 -2.02 -16.26
C PHE A 147 17.48 -0.79 -16.88
N GLN A 148 16.38 -1.00 -17.60
CA GLN A 148 15.54 0.09 -18.09
C GLN A 148 14.31 0.22 -17.20
N MET A 149 13.95 1.44 -16.79
CA MET A 149 12.68 1.65 -16.08
C MET A 149 11.50 1.19 -16.95
N SER A 150 10.58 0.43 -16.35
CA SER A 150 9.55 -0.29 -17.09
C SER A 150 8.39 0.61 -17.53
N ALA A 151 8.07 0.58 -18.83
CA ALA A 151 6.89 1.27 -19.38
C ALA A 151 5.59 0.74 -18.75
N ASP A 152 5.51 -0.59 -18.57
CA ASP A 152 4.34 -1.28 -18.02
C ASP A 152 4.09 -0.92 -16.55
N ALA A 153 5.14 -0.54 -15.83
CA ALA A 153 5.00 -0.05 -14.47
C ALA A 153 4.27 1.31 -14.42
N GLY A 154 4.42 2.15 -15.45
CA GLY A 154 3.87 3.51 -15.45
C GLY A 154 4.41 4.45 -14.36
N LEU A 155 5.42 4.01 -13.59
CA LEU A 155 5.99 4.71 -12.44
C LEU A 155 7.23 5.53 -12.80
N ASN A 156 7.42 6.63 -12.06
CA ASN A 156 8.62 7.47 -12.10
C ASN A 156 9.69 7.01 -11.11
N GLN A 157 9.47 5.91 -10.39
CA GLN A 157 10.34 5.46 -9.31
C GLN A 157 10.57 3.95 -9.37
N ALA A 158 11.75 3.53 -8.91
CA ALA A 158 12.09 2.14 -8.71
C ALA A 158 12.96 1.98 -7.46
N ILE A 159 12.84 0.83 -6.81
CA ILE A 159 13.72 0.46 -5.68
C ILE A 159 14.61 -0.69 -6.12
N VAL A 160 15.92 -0.50 -5.99
CA VAL A 160 16.94 -1.51 -6.31
C VAL A 160 17.51 -2.04 -5.01
N MET A 161 17.41 -3.36 -4.83
CA MET A 161 18.01 -4.09 -3.72
C MET A 161 19.05 -5.06 -4.26
N VAL A 162 20.31 -4.87 -3.85
CA VAL A 162 21.42 -5.74 -4.23
C VAL A 162 21.77 -6.65 -3.06
N ASN A 163 21.99 -7.94 -3.32
CA ASN A 163 22.30 -8.98 -2.32
C ASN A 163 21.23 -9.16 -1.22
N GLY A 164 20.03 -8.64 -1.48
CA GLY A 164 18.89 -8.65 -0.57
C GLY A 164 17.57 -8.54 -1.33
N ASP A 165 16.49 -8.56 -0.58
CA ASP A 165 15.12 -8.55 -1.08
C ASP A 165 14.19 -7.75 -0.17
N SER A 166 12.89 -7.75 -0.46
CA SER A 166 11.91 -7.00 0.30
C SER A 166 11.71 -7.48 1.74
N THR A 167 12.25 -8.65 2.11
CA THR A 167 12.28 -9.13 3.50
C THR A 167 13.41 -8.51 4.31
N SER A 168 14.41 -7.97 3.63
CA SER A 168 15.59 -7.38 4.25
C SER A 168 15.22 -6.02 4.86
N VAL A 169 15.56 -5.78 6.14
CA VAL A 169 15.19 -4.52 6.85
C VAL A 169 16.36 -3.73 7.43
N THR A 170 17.58 -4.27 7.44
CA THR A 170 18.74 -3.59 8.02
C THR A 170 19.98 -3.74 7.15
N GLY A 171 20.64 -2.61 6.84
CA GLY A 171 22.05 -2.59 6.44
C GLY A 171 22.41 -3.11 5.03
N GLN A 172 21.44 -3.59 4.26
CA GLN A 172 21.66 -4.00 2.87
C GLN A 172 21.75 -2.78 1.94
N PRO A 173 22.44 -2.88 0.80
CA PRO A 173 22.50 -1.79 -0.17
C PRO A 173 21.11 -1.64 -0.82
N TYR A 174 20.33 -0.68 -0.32
CA TYR A 174 19.10 -0.18 -0.95
C TYR A 174 19.34 1.15 -1.65
N LEU A 175 18.89 1.22 -2.90
CA LEU A 175 18.89 2.42 -3.71
C LEU A 175 17.46 2.72 -4.15
N ALA A 176 16.97 3.93 -3.84
CA ALA A 176 15.80 4.48 -4.50
C ALA A 176 16.24 5.31 -5.70
N VAL A 177 15.60 5.07 -6.85
CA VAL A 177 15.79 5.83 -8.09
C VAL A 177 14.51 6.61 -8.33
N ILE A 178 14.61 7.94 -8.41
CA ILE A 178 13.48 8.85 -8.62
C ILE A 178 13.74 9.67 -9.88
N ASN A 179 12.95 9.40 -10.91
CA ASN A 179 12.99 10.04 -12.22
C ASN A 179 11.76 10.94 -12.40
N ASP A 180 11.86 12.19 -11.99
CA ASP A 180 10.78 13.14 -12.24
C ASP A 180 10.67 13.49 -13.74
N PRO A 181 9.49 13.91 -14.22
CA PRO A 181 9.41 14.56 -15.53
C PRO A 181 10.28 15.83 -15.55
N LEU A 182 10.70 16.31 -16.72
CA LEU A 182 11.27 17.66 -16.79
C LEU A 182 10.21 18.68 -16.37
N GLU A 183 10.62 19.64 -15.53
CA GLU A 183 9.73 20.71 -15.09
C GLU A 183 9.45 21.67 -16.26
N ASP A 184 8.17 22.03 -16.46
CA ASP A 184 7.76 22.95 -17.52
C ASP A 184 8.06 24.41 -17.10
N PRO A 185 8.99 25.11 -17.77
CA PRO A 185 9.32 26.50 -17.45
C PRO A 185 8.11 27.45 -17.55
N ALA A 186 7.08 27.11 -18.34
CA ALA A 186 5.87 27.92 -18.47
C ALA A 186 4.93 27.81 -17.26
N GLN A 187 5.07 26.75 -16.45
CA GLN A 187 4.27 26.56 -15.23
C GLN A 187 4.92 27.15 -13.98
N ARG A 188 6.23 27.43 -14.03
CA ARG A 188 6.97 28.06 -12.94
C ARG A 188 6.42 29.46 -12.59
N PRO A 189 6.26 29.80 -11.30
CA PRO A 189 5.97 31.16 -10.91
C PRO A 189 7.17 32.07 -11.20
N ASN A 190 6.92 33.38 -11.28
CA ASN A 190 7.99 34.36 -11.33
C ASN A 190 8.81 34.28 -10.02
N THR A 191 10.14 34.32 -10.12
CA THR A 191 11.08 34.24 -8.99
C THR A 191 11.96 35.49 -8.85
N THR A 192 11.67 36.55 -9.61
CA THR A 192 12.49 37.78 -9.64
C THR A 192 12.43 38.53 -8.31
N SER A 193 13.57 38.63 -7.63
CA SER A 193 13.76 39.46 -6.41
C SER A 193 13.46 40.94 -6.63
N ALA A 194 13.29 41.67 -5.53
CA ALA A 194 13.20 43.12 -5.55
C ALA A 194 14.59 43.75 -5.80
N PRO A 195 14.71 44.79 -6.65
CA PRO A 195 16.00 45.41 -6.96
C PRO A 195 16.64 46.15 -5.77
N ASP A 196 15.86 46.45 -4.71
CA ASP A 196 16.33 47.08 -3.48
C ASP A 196 16.81 46.07 -2.40
N GLY A 197 16.84 44.79 -2.77
CA GLY A 197 17.19 43.67 -1.88
C GLY A 197 16.24 43.48 -0.71
N SER A 198 15.03 44.07 -0.73
CA SER A 198 14.01 43.88 0.32
C SER A 198 13.43 42.46 0.33
N GLY A 199 13.62 41.72 -0.77
CA GLY A 199 12.89 40.51 -1.07
C GLY A 199 11.44 40.75 -1.51
N VAL A 200 10.87 41.95 -1.41
CA VAL A 200 9.43 42.20 -1.68
C VAL A 200 9.24 42.91 -3.03
N ASN A 201 8.98 42.14 -4.08
CA ASN A 201 8.78 42.65 -5.44
C ASN A 201 7.29 42.78 -5.77
N LEU A 202 6.73 43.98 -5.59
CA LEU A 202 5.33 44.27 -5.86
C LEU A 202 4.98 44.24 -7.36
N GLN A 203 5.95 44.44 -8.26
CA GLN A 203 5.69 44.38 -9.71
C GLN A 203 5.46 42.93 -10.16
N THR A 204 6.32 42.02 -9.74
CA THR A 204 6.24 40.59 -10.11
C THR A 204 5.26 39.83 -9.22
N GLY A 205 5.04 40.30 -7.99
CA GLY A 205 4.18 39.67 -6.99
C GLY A 205 4.90 38.67 -6.09
N VAL A 206 6.22 38.76 -6.03
CA VAL A 206 7.13 37.80 -5.40
C VAL A 206 7.67 38.35 -4.09
N LEU A 207 7.62 37.52 -3.06
CA LEU A 207 8.41 37.68 -1.84
C LEU A 207 9.53 36.63 -1.85
N ASN A 208 10.75 37.05 -2.17
CA ASN A 208 11.96 36.23 -2.01
C ASN A 208 12.28 36.13 -0.51
N PHE A 209 12.10 34.93 0.03
CA PHE A 209 12.19 34.69 1.45
C PHE A 209 13.60 34.84 2.01
N GLN A 210 14.65 34.49 1.24
CA GLN A 210 16.02 34.58 1.72
C GLN A 210 16.43 36.02 2.02
N GLU A 211 16.16 36.94 1.07
CA GLU A 211 16.44 38.38 1.24
C GLU A 211 15.57 38.98 2.35
N PHE A 212 14.28 38.64 2.35
CA PHE A 212 13.33 39.13 3.35
C PHE A 212 13.75 38.70 4.77
N ALA A 213 14.05 37.42 4.96
CA ALA A 213 14.40 36.86 6.26
C ALA A 213 15.71 37.45 6.80
N ALA A 214 16.73 37.63 5.96
CA ALA A 214 17.98 38.26 6.35
C ALA A 214 17.76 39.69 6.88
N LYS A 215 16.97 40.50 6.17
CA LYS A 215 16.62 41.86 6.63
C LYS A 215 15.74 41.84 7.88
N TYR A 216 14.77 40.93 7.95
CA TYR A 216 13.87 40.83 9.10
C TYR A 216 14.63 40.48 10.38
N LEU A 217 15.50 39.47 10.35
CA LEU A 217 16.29 39.03 11.50
C LEU A 217 17.33 40.07 11.93
N ALA A 218 17.89 40.85 11.00
CA ALA A 218 18.76 41.97 11.34
C ALA A 218 18.02 43.06 12.15
N ALA A 219 16.74 43.31 11.84
CA ALA A 219 15.90 44.27 12.54
C ALA A 219 15.24 43.68 13.81
N HIS A 220 15.01 42.37 13.85
CA HIS A 220 14.32 41.67 14.93
C HIS A 220 15.11 40.41 15.35
N PRO A 221 16.29 40.55 15.99
CA PRO A 221 17.10 39.40 16.36
C PRO A 221 16.37 38.46 17.32
N ASN A 222 16.46 37.15 17.08
CA ASN A 222 15.78 36.12 17.89
C ASN A 222 16.11 36.22 19.38
N SER A 223 17.35 36.60 19.72
CA SER A 223 17.80 36.81 21.11
C SER A 223 17.01 37.87 21.87
N THR A 224 16.30 38.76 21.16
CA THR A 224 15.45 39.81 21.73
C THR A 224 13.96 39.57 21.47
N ALA A 225 13.62 38.93 20.35
CA ALA A 225 12.24 38.69 19.94
C ALA A 225 11.60 37.51 20.67
N GLN A 226 12.34 36.42 20.90
CA GLN A 226 11.82 35.22 21.55
C GLN A 226 11.53 35.47 23.03
N LYS A 227 10.37 35.03 23.50
CA LYS A 227 9.96 35.10 24.90
C LYS A 227 9.44 33.77 25.39
N ALA A 228 9.71 33.44 26.64
CA ALA A 228 9.06 32.32 27.31
C ALA A 228 7.62 32.69 27.72
N PRO A 229 6.66 31.75 27.69
CA PRO A 229 5.31 31.94 28.19
C PRO A 229 5.28 32.46 29.64
N ALA A 230 4.42 33.45 29.90
CA ALA A 230 4.13 33.90 31.26
C ALA A 230 3.15 32.94 31.95
N ALA A 231 3.16 32.95 33.29
CA ALA A 231 2.18 32.17 34.07
C ALA A 231 0.76 32.71 33.84
N THR A 232 -0.15 31.83 33.43
CA THR A 232 -1.57 32.11 33.16
C THR A 232 -2.46 31.22 34.02
N THR A 233 -3.70 31.62 34.27
CA THR A 233 -4.67 30.75 34.94
C THR A 233 -4.99 29.57 34.04
N SER A 234 -4.91 28.35 34.57
CA SER A 234 -5.19 27.13 33.81
C SER A 234 -6.69 27.01 33.47
N SER A 235 -7.03 26.54 32.27
CA SER A 235 -8.42 26.32 31.84
C SER A 235 -9.17 25.22 32.64
N VAL A 236 -8.44 24.44 33.44
CA VAL A 236 -8.99 23.42 34.36
C VAL A 236 -9.00 23.86 35.83
N ALA A 237 -8.60 25.10 36.14
CA ALA A 237 -8.64 25.62 37.50
C ALA A 237 -10.05 25.55 38.10
N GLY A 238 -10.16 25.07 39.34
CA GLY A 238 -11.44 24.93 40.06
C GLY A 238 -12.28 23.71 39.65
N LYS A 239 -11.81 22.89 38.70
CA LYS A 239 -12.49 21.64 38.29
C LYS A 239 -11.96 20.45 39.10
N THR A 240 -12.75 19.37 39.15
CA THR A 240 -12.28 18.06 39.61
C THR A 240 -12.04 17.17 38.40
N VAL A 241 -10.82 16.65 38.25
CA VAL A 241 -10.40 15.80 37.12
C VAL A 241 -9.92 14.46 37.66
N ASN A 242 -10.50 13.37 37.16
CA ASN A 242 -10.21 12.00 37.61
C ASN A 242 -10.21 11.84 39.15
N GLY A 243 -11.12 12.54 39.86
CA GLY A 243 -11.19 12.53 41.33
C GLY A 243 -10.22 13.46 42.07
N THR A 244 -9.28 14.13 41.38
CA THR A 244 -8.42 15.16 41.96
C THR A 244 -9.03 16.55 41.80
N ALA A 245 -9.18 17.29 42.91
CA ALA A 245 -9.60 18.70 42.88
C ALA A 245 -8.44 19.61 42.46
N ILE A 246 -8.64 20.40 41.41
CA ILE A 246 -7.69 21.41 40.94
C ILE A 246 -8.02 22.75 41.64
N PRO A 247 -7.05 23.44 42.27
CA PRO A 247 -7.30 24.71 42.95
C PRO A 247 -7.94 25.76 42.02
N ALA A 248 -8.91 26.55 42.52
CA ALA A 248 -9.62 27.57 41.75
C ALA A 248 -8.72 28.67 41.15
N GLY A 249 -7.54 28.88 41.74
CA GLY A 249 -6.53 29.82 41.24
C GLY A 249 -5.30 29.16 40.63
N GLN A 250 -5.38 27.88 40.26
CA GLN A 250 -4.23 27.14 39.72
C GLN A 250 -3.73 27.82 38.44
N LYS A 251 -2.43 28.16 38.44
CA LYS A 251 -1.75 28.74 37.28
C LYS A 251 -0.83 27.72 36.63
N THR A 252 -0.56 27.92 35.34
CA THR A 252 0.65 27.40 34.72
C THR A 252 1.87 28.02 35.40
N SER A 253 3.00 27.32 35.36
CA SER A 253 4.27 27.89 35.79
C SER A 253 4.67 29.05 34.86
N ALA A 254 5.55 29.94 35.30
CA ALA A 254 6.21 30.87 34.39
C ALA A 254 7.31 30.10 33.64
N GLY A 255 7.36 30.26 32.31
CA GLY A 255 8.36 29.63 31.47
C GLY A 255 9.72 30.30 31.56
N THR A 256 10.75 29.54 31.18
CA THR A 256 12.11 30.03 30.97
C THR A 256 12.64 29.61 29.60
N LEU A 257 13.54 30.40 29.04
CA LEU A 257 14.29 30.01 27.86
C LEU A 257 15.43 29.08 28.28
N VAL A 258 15.51 27.91 27.66
CA VAL A 258 16.53 26.88 27.96
C VAL A 258 17.45 26.65 26.76
N SER A 259 18.57 25.96 26.96
CA SER A 259 19.48 25.63 25.86
C SER A 259 18.76 24.90 24.73
N ALA A 260 19.14 25.18 23.48
CA ALA A 260 18.67 24.43 22.31
C ALA A 260 19.00 22.92 22.38
N SER A 261 20.04 22.56 23.14
CA SER A 261 20.46 21.17 23.35
C SER A 261 19.77 20.47 24.53
N SER A 262 18.90 21.15 25.27
CA SER A 262 18.17 20.55 26.39
C SER A 262 17.24 19.44 25.87
N VAL A 263 17.08 18.38 26.64
CA VAL A 263 16.22 17.22 26.33
C VAL A 263 15.01 17.18 27.26
N ASN A 264 13.91 16.59 26.80
CA ASN A 264 12.62 16.52 27.51
C ASN A 264 12.14 17.90 27.99
N VAL A 265 12.28 18.92 27.14
CA VAL A 265 11.81 20.28 27.44
C VAL A 265 10.30 20.28 27.37
N ARG A 266 9.63 20.73 28.43
CA ARG A 266 8.16 20.78 28.49
C ARG A 266 7.68 22.21 28.61
N TYR A 267 6.50 22.48 28.05
CA TYR A 267 5.78 23.72 28.34
C TYR A 267 5.69 23.95 29.87
N PRO A 268 5.89 25.17 30.37
CA PRO A 268 6.07 26.43 29.65
C PRO A 268 7.52 26.78 29.31
N ASN A 269 8.51 25.91 29.56
CA ASN A 269 9.89 26.18 29.14
C ASN A 269 10.03 26.01 27.63
N VAL A 270 10.88 26.81 26.99
CA VAL A 270 11.07 26.81 25.53
C VAL A 270 12.56 26.83 25.21
N ARG A 271 12.99 26.01 24.26
CA ARG A 271 14.36 26.02 23.72
C ARG A 271 14.64 27.36 23.04
N MET A 272 15.83 27.92 23.30
CA MET A 272 16.29 29.12 22.62
C MET A 272 16.43 28.87 21.11
N MET A 273 15.89 29.80 20.33
CA MET A 273 16.07 29.86 18.88
C MET A 273 17.52 30.16 18.54
N ALA A 274 18.04 29.52 17.50
CA ALA A 274 19.31 29.91 16.91
C ALA A 274 19.19 31.30 16.27
N ALA A 275 20.32 31.99 16.07
CA ALA A 275 20.32 33.34 15.50
C ALA A 275 19.77 33.38 14.06
N ASP A 276 19.96 32.28 13.33
CA ASP A 276 19.55 32.03 11.95
C ASP A 276 18.22 31.27 11.84
N ASP A 277 17.51 31.05 12.94
CA ASP A 277 16.16 30.47 12.92
C ASP A 277 15.16 31.48 12.30
N VAL A 278 14.58 31.14 11.16
CA VAL A 278 13.72 32.04 10.36
C VAL A 278 12.23 31.94 10.70
N THR A 279 11.85 31.29 11.81
CA THR A 279 10.45 31.11 12.22
C THR A 279 9.65 32.42 12.26
N TYR A 280 10.16 33.44 12.95
CA TYR A 280 9.47 34.74 13.03
C TYR A 280 9.47 35.50 11.70
N ALA A 281 10.53 35.35 10.90
CA ALA A 281 10.58 35.93 9.57
C ALA A 281 9.53 35.31 8.63
N LEU A 282 9.29 33.99 8.70
CA LEU A 282 8.24 33.32 7.93
C LEU A 282 6.87 33.90 8.24
N LYS A 283 6.53 34.01 9.54
CA LYS A 283 5.25 34.59 9.96
C LYS A 283 5.07 36.00 9.39
N ALA A 284 6.11 36.83 9.52
CA ALA A 284 6.10 38.20 8.97
C ALA A 284 6.00 38.23 7.43
N ALA A 285 6.59 37.26 6.73
CA ALA A 285 6.49 37.15 5.28
C ALA A 285 5.06 36.83 4.84
N ILE A 286 4.40 35.87 5.50
CA ILE A 286 2.99 35.52 5.22
C ILE A 286 2.08 36.72 5.52
N ASP A 287 2.28 37.39 6.65
CA ASP A 287 1.52 38.60 7.00
C ASP A 287 1.74 39.74 5.98
N THR A 288 2.97 39.89 5.46
CA THR A 288 3.29 40.85 4.41
C THR A 288 2.53 40.55 3.11
N ILE A 289 2.44 39.28 2.71
CA ILE A 289 1.65 38.88 1.53
C ILE A 289 0.16 39.18 1.76
N LYS A 290 -0.39 38.80 2.92
CA LYS A 290 -1.80 39.06 3.30
C LYS A 290 -2.13 40.55 3.33
N ALA A 291 -1.18 41.38 3.75
CA ALA A 291 -1.33 42.84 3.79
C ALA A 291 -1.27 43.50 2.40
N ASN A 292 -0.79 42.79 1.37
CA ASN A 292 -0.64 43.30 0.00
C ASN A 292 -1.41 42.43 -1.02
N PRO A 293 -2.72 42.20 -0.82
CA PRO A 293 -3.47 41.16 -1.53
C PRO A 293 -3.58 41.40 -3.04
N THR A 294 -3.55 42.65 -3.52
CA THR A 294 -3.64 42.93 -4.96
C THR A 294 -2.29 42.87 -5.67
N ALA A 295 -1.18 42.82 -4.93
CA ALA A 295 0.18 42.93 -5.48
C ALA A 295 1.00 41.66 -5.30
N LEU A 296 0.90 40.99 -4.15
CA LEU A 296 1.69 39.82 -3.80
C LEU A 296 0.84 38.55 -3.81
N ASN A 297 1.45 37.45 -4.25
CA ASN A 297 0.87 36.12 -4.16
C ASN A 297 1.89 34.98 -4.15
N THR A 298 3.18 35.25 -4.34
CA THR A 298 4.21 34.20 -4.38
C THR A 298 5.17 34.34 -3.20
N LEU A 299 5.31 33.30 -2.40
CA LEU A 299 6.40 33.09 -1.45
C LEU A 299 7.46 32.20 -2.10
N TYR A 300 8.64 32.75 -2.35
CA TYR A 300 9.70 32.08 -3.09
C TYR A 300 10.91 31.76 -2.19
N PHE A 301 11.32 30.49 -2.20
CA PHE A 301 12.52 30.00 -1.52
C PHE A 301 13.61 29.66 -2.56
N PRO A 302 14.61 30.52 -2.75
CA PRO A 302 15.78 30.18 -3.56
C PRO A 302 16.61 29.09 -2.90
N ASN A 303 17.55 28.50 -3.65
CA ASN A 303 18.51 27.53 -3.12
C ASN A 303 19.26 28.12 -1.90
N GLY A 304 19.39 27.33 -0.84
CA GLY A 304 19.90 27.74 0.46
C GLY A 304 19.37 26.85 1.58
N THR A 305 19.88 27.04 2.79
CA THR A 305 19.41 26.34 3.99
C THR A 305 18.58 27.29 4.86
N TYR A 306 17.42 26.83 5.30
CA TYR A 306 16.49 27.55 6.17
C TYR A 306 16.22 26.69 7.39
N VAL A 307 16.47 27.20 8.59
CA VAL A 307 16.17 26.51 9.85
C VAL A 307 14.98 27.19 10.51
N TRP A 308 13.93 26.44 10.86
CA TRP A 308 12.68 27.01 11.37
C TRP A 308 11.83 26.00 12.15
N SER A 309 10.64 26.40 12.60
CA SER A 309 9.62 25.52 13.19
C SER A 309 8.73 24.80 12.17
N GLY A 310 9.03 24.91 10.87
CA GLY A 310 8.19 24.39 9.79
C GLY A 310 7.45 25.46 9.00
N LEU A 311 6.98 25.10 7.80
CA LEU A 311 6.13 25.95 6.99
C LEU A 311 4.71 25.95 7.56
N MET A 312 4.36 26.93 8.39
CA MET A 312 3.01 27.07 8.93
C MET A 312 2.21 28.16 8.20
N VAL A 313 1.19 27.74 7.44
CA VAL A 313 0.23 28.65 6.78
C VAL A 313 -1.13 28.46 7.43
N ASN A 314 -1.52 29.42 8.28
CA ASN A 314 -2.79 29.38 9.00
C ASN A 314 -3.68 30.59 8.66
N GLY A 315 -4.96 30.33 8.37
CA GLY A 315 -5.97 31.36 8.14
C GLY A 315 -5.71 32.20 6.89
N VAL A 316 -5.22 31.57 5.81
CA VAL A 316 -4.96 32.24 4.52
C VAL A 316 -6.04 31.87 3.51
N ASP A 317 -6.74 32.88 3.01
CA ASP A 317 -7.64 32.74 1.86
C ASP A 317 -6.92 33.27 0.61
N GLY A 318 -6.27 32.37 -0.12
CA GLY A 318 -5.50 32.68 -1.31
C GLY A 318 -6.35 33.25 -2.45
N SER A 319 -7.67 33.03 -2.46
CA SER A 319 -8.57 33.59 -3.48
C SER A 319 -8.60 35.12 -3.45
N LYS A 320 -8.21 35.72 -2.32
CA LYS A 320 -8.10 37.17 -2.14
C LYS A 320 -6.77 37.75 -2.62
N LEU A 321 -5.78 36.92 -2.93
CA LEU A 321 -4.46 37.36 -3.38
C LEU A 321 -4.41 37.59 -4.90
N LYS A 322 -3.34 38.22 -5.38
CA LYS A 322 -3.08 38.43 -6.81
C LYS A 322 -3.18 37.10 -7.55
N GLY A 323 -3.98 37.06 -8.61
CA GLY A 323 -4.19 35.83 -9.39
C GLY A 323 -5.02 34.75 -8.68
N GLY A 324 -5.63 35.05 -7.52
CA GLY A 324 -6.59 34.17 -6.84
C GLY A 324 -5.98 32.94 -6.17
N LYS A 325 -4.66 32.93 -5.92
CA LYS A 325 -3.98 31.82 -5.24
C LYS A 325 -2.71 32.26 -4.54
N LEU A 326 -2.43 31.74 -3.33
CA LEU A 326 -1.08 31.79 -2.76
C LEU A 326 -0.22 30.72 -3.43
N LYS A 327 0.91 31.11 -4.00
CA LYS A 327 1.93 30.23 -4.54
C LYS A 327 3.11 30.16 -3.60
N ILE A 328 3.54 28.96 -3.25
CA ILE A 328 4.75 28.69 -2.47
C ILE A 328 5.66 27.89 -3.38
N TYR A 329 6.82 28.45 -3.74
CA TYR A 329 7.73 27.82 -4.70
C TYR A 329 9.11 27.65 -4.11
N THR A 330 9.65 26.44 -4.23
CA THR A 330 10.98 26.08 -3.73
C THR A 330 11.90 25.70 -4.89
N ASP A 331 13.01 26.41 -5.03
CA ASP A 331 14.02 26.04 -6.03
C ASP A 331 14.60 24.66 -5.74
N GLU A 332 15.05 23.98 -6.79
CA GLU A 332 15.91 22.82 -6.60
C GLU A 332 17.13 23.20 -5.75
N GLY A 333 17.41 22.35 -4.77
CA GLY A 333 18.48 22.59 -3.80
C GLY A 333 18.05 23.35 -2.54
N ALA A 334 16.89 24.03 -2.50
CA ALA A 334 16.43 24.62 -1.24
C ALA A 334 16.26 23.53 -0.15
N LEU A 335 16.77 23.78 1.05
CA LEU A 335 16.63 22.91 2.23
C LEU A 335 15.89 23.64 3.34
N LEU A 336 14.65 23.23 3.60
CA LEU A 336 13.80 23.81 4.62
C LEU A 336 13.74 22.84 5.80
N LYS A 337 14.65 23.03 6.76
CA LYS A 337 14.89 22.08 7.85
C LYS A 337 14.24 22.54 9.15
N ASN A 338 13.41 21.68 9.71
CA ASN A 338 12.87 21.90 11.05
C ASN A 338 14.00 21.86 12.08
N ARG A 339 13.92 22.77 13.04
CA ARG A 339 14.73 22.73 14.27
C ARG A 339 14.31 21.55 15.16
N ILE A 340 15.02 21.35 16.26
CA ILE A 340 14.46 20.56 17.37
C ILE A 340 13.35 21.41 17.98
N GLN A 341 12.15 20.84 18.07
CA GLN A 341 10.93 21.53 18.49
C GLN A 341 11.13 22.39 19.75
N GLY A 342 10.44 23.52 19.83
CA GLY A 342 10.61 24.46 20.95
C GLY A 342 10.41 23.82 22.33
N TYR A 343 9.49 22.86 22.42
CA TYR A 343 9.21 22.01 23.57
C TYR A 343 8.45 20.77 23.10
N MET A 344 8.38 19.74 23.94
CA MET A 344 7.85 18.43 23.60
C MET A 344 6.42 18.47 23.05
N GLU A 345 5.59 19.34 23.62
CA GLU A 345 4.18 19.50 23.27
C GLU A 345 3.91 20.49 22.11
N ALA A 346 4.94 21.10 21.50
CA ALA A 346 4.75 22.08 20.42
C ALA A 346 4.09 21.46 19.17
N PHE A 347 3.57 22.28 18.26
CA PHE A 347 3.04 21.81 16.97
C PHE A 347 3.90 22.37 15.82
N GLU A 348 4.87 21.59 15.37
CA GLU A 348 5.89 22.00 14.39
C GLU A 348 6.02 20.97 13.24
N PRO A 349 4.98 20.76 12.39
CA PRO A 349 5.09 19.90 11.20
C PRO A 349 6.09 20.48 10.18
N ALA A 350 6.58 19.70 9.22
CA ALA A 350 7.46 20.25 8.18
C ALA A 350 6.69 21.24 7.27
N VAL A 351 5.44 20.92 6.96
CA VAL A 351 4.46 21.78 6.30
C VAL A 351 3.10 21.61 6.98
N GLY A 352 2.50 22.70 7.45
CA GLY A 352 1.14 22.76 7.99
C GLY A 352 0.31 23.79 7.23
N ILE A 353 -0.74 23.34 6.55
CA ILE A 353 -1.73 24.19 5.88
C ILE A 353 -3.05 24.08 6.64
N ILE A 354 -3.38 25.11 7.42
CA ILE A 354 -4.40 25.08 8.45
C ILE A 354 -5.44 26.17 8.19
N ASN A 355 -6.74 25.88 8.28
CA ASN A 355 -7.85 26.83 8.07
C ASN A 355 -7.66 27.73 6.82
N SER A 356 -7.12 27.17 5.75
CA SER A 356 -6.65 27.94 4.60
C SER A 356 -7.26 27.43 3.31
N SER A 357 -7.26 28.27 2.27
CA SER A 357 -7.74 27.84 0.96
C SER A 357 -7.00 28.48 -0.20
N ASN A 358 -7.10 27.85 -1.37
CA ASN A 358 -6.53 28.33 -2.63
C ASN A 358 -5.00 28.54 -2.51
N ILE A 359 -4.29 27.44 -2.22
CA ILE A 359 -2.84 27.43 -2.05
C ILE A 359 -2.23 26.38 -2.99
N GLU A 360 -1.11 26.74 -3.60
CA GLU A 360 -0.29 25.83 -4.40
C GLU A 360 1.12 25.84 -3.87
N ILE A 361 1.65 24.65 -3.58
CA ILE A 361 3.05 24.42 -3.22
C ILE A 361 3.68 23.67 -4.38
N ASP A 362 4.79 24.18 -4.88
CA ASP A 362 5.49 23.64 -6.04
C ASP A 362 7.02 23.79 -5.90
N GLY A 363 7.74 23.13 -6.80
CA GLY A 363 9.19 23.13 -6.88
C GLY A 363 9.84 21.97 -6.14
N ARG A 364 11.16 21.83 -6.34
CA ARG A 364 11.95 20.61 -6.05
C ARG A 364 12.94 20.78 -4.90
N GLY A 365 12.69 21.76 -4.04
CA GLY A 365 13.31 21.88 -2.72
C GLY A 365 12.88 20.77 -1.79
N VAL A 366 13.58 20.60 -0.67
CA VAL A 366 13.35 19.54 0.31
C VAL A 366 12.89 20.16 1.63
N PHE A 367 11.69 19.79 2.07
CA PHE A 367 11.23 19.98 3.44
C PHE A 367 11.78 18.83 4.29
N ASP A 368 12.49 19.15 5.37
CA ASP A 368 13.14 18.19 6.26
C ASP A 368 12.54 18.34 7.65
N GLY A 369 11.75 17.36 8.08
CA GLY A 369 11.06 17.38 9.37
C GLY A 369 12.00 17.21 10.57
N ASN A 370 13.27 16.84 10.35
CA ASN A 370 14.27 16.60 11.40
C ASN A 370 13.74 15.63 12.49
N GLY A 371 12.93 14.66 12.06
CA GLY A 371 12.18 13.73 12.90
C GLY A 371 13.08 12.91 13.81
N VAL A 372 14.16 12.32 13.27
CA VAL A 372 15.08 11.50 14.09
C VAL A 372 15.69 12.31 15.24
N ALA A 373 16.09 13.55 14.99
CA ALA A 373 16.69 14.39 16.02
C ALA A 373 15.66 14.78 17.09
N ASN A 374 14.43 15.09 16.66
CA ASN A 374 13.30 15.30 17.58
C ASN A 374 13.04 14.05 18.42
N TYR A 375 12.99 12.86 17.81
CA TYR A 375 12.77 11.57 18.47
C TYR A 375 13.79 11.22 19.55
N ARG A 376 15.02 11.71 19.41
CA ARG A 376 16.11 11.50 20.38
C ARG A 376 16.09 12.51 21.51
N SER A 377 15.44 13.65 21.31
CA SER A 377 15.52 14.80 22.21
C SER A 377 14.39 14.82 23.24
N ASP A 378 13.19 14.34 22.89
CA ASP A 378 12.02 14.39 23.76
C ASP A 378 11.30 13.03 23.85
N SER A 379 10.14 12.98 24.53
CA SER A 379 9.22 11.84 24.50
C SER A 379 8.13 12.10 23.45
N HIS A 380 7.64 11.04 22.81
CA HIS A 380 6.78 11.14 21.62
C HIS A 380 5.50 10.33 21.73
N ASP A 381 5.24 9.76 22.90
CA ASP A 381 4.00 9.03 23.12
C ASP A 381 2.81 9.99 22.89
N ALA A 382 1.75 9.47 22.26
CA ALA A 382 0.55 10.24 21.93
C ALA A 382 -0.13 10.91 23.13
N TYR A 383 0.15 10.48 24.37
CA TYR A 383 -0.37 11.11 25.60
C TYR A 383 0.60 12.13 26.23
N ARG A 384 1.73 12.39 25.58
CA ARG A 384 2.79 13.29 26.06
C ARG A 384 3.11 14.42 25.09
N SER A 385 2.93 14.22 23.79
CA SER A 385 3.27 15.17 22.73
C SER A 385 2.09 15.28 21.78
N GLN A 386 1.95 16.45 21.15
CA GLN A 386 1.12 16.60 19.96
C GLN A 386 1.64 15.72 18.83
N HIS A 387 0.74 15.21 17.99
CA HIS A 387 1.14 14.63 16.72
C HIS A 387 1.64 15.70 15.76
N GLN A 388 2.67 15.36 15.00
CA GLN A 388 3.30 16.24 14.03
C GLN A 388 3.79 15.38 12.85
N GLY A 389 3.03 15.34 11.76
CA GLY A 389 3.50 14.74 10.52
C GLY A 389 4.47 15.63 9.77
N GLY A 390 4.84 15.15 8.59
CA GLY A 390 5.61 15.91 7.63
C GLY A 390 4.76 16.98 6.98
N VAL A 391 3.76 16.60 6.18
CA VAL A 391 2.83 17.52 5.51
C VAL A 391 1.43 17.31 6.04
N MET A 392 0.85 18.33 6.65
CA MET A 392 -0.50 18.32 7.23
C MET A 392 -1.40 19.33 6.52
N VAL A 393 -2.52 18.86 5.97
CA VAL A 393 -3.59 19.73 5.44
C VAL A 393 -4.82 19.61 6.33
N MET A 394 -5.11 20.65 7.10
CA MET A 394 -6.15 20.61 8.13
C MET A 394 -7.18 21.71 7.92
N HIS A 395 -8.47 21.37 7.94
CA HIS A 395 -9.58 22.32 7.81
C HIS A 395 -9.44 23.26 6.59
N SER A 396 -8.86 22.74 5.52
CA SER A 396 -8.40 23.54 4.38
C SER A 396 -8.98 23.02 3.07
N SER A 397 -9.09 23.89 2.07
CA SER A 397 -9.63 23.51 0.76
C SER A 397 -8.91 24.10 -0.43
N ASP A 398 -9.01 23.44 -1.59
CA ASP A 398 -8.41 23.93 -2.83
C ASP A 398 -6.89 24.07 -2.69
N ILE A 399 -6.26 22.98 -2.24
CA ILE A 399 -4.83 22.90 -1.99
C ILE A 399 -4.18 22.01 -3.05
N THR A 400 -3.09 22.48 -3.65
CA THR A 400 -2.32 21.71 -4.63
C THR A 400 -0.87 21.59 -4.18
N PHE A 401 -0.34 20.38 -4.21
CA PHE A 401 1.08 20.10 -4.09
C PHE A 401 1.56 19.54 -5.42
N ASN A 402 2.58 20.16 -6.01
CA ASN A 402 3.27 19.69 -7.20
C ASN A 402 4.73 19.44 -6.85
N GLU A 403 5.29 18.32 -7.31
CA GLU A 403 6.74 18.06 -7.29
C GLU A 403 7.40 18.11 -5.89
N THR A 404 6.60 18.04 -4.82
CA THR A 404 7.03 18.37 -3.46
C THR A 404 7.80 17.21 -2.81
N TYR A 405 8.92 17.54 -2.17
CA TYR A 405 9.75 16.59 -1.43
C TYR A 405 9.73 16.87 0.07
N LEU A 406 9.42 15.84 0.83
CA LEU A 406 9.55 15.76 2.27
C LEU A 406 10.57 14.66 2.62
N ARG A 407 11.34 14.86 3.69
CA ARG A 407 12.13 13.80 4.33
C ARG A 407 12.15 13.93 5.84
N ASP A 408 12.60 12.86 6.49
CA ASP A 408 12.79 12.79 7.94
C ASP A 408 11.58 13.33 8.71
N SER A 409 10.37 12.91 8.33
CA SER A 409 9.17 13.23 9.09
C SER A 409 9.27 12.64 10.49
N LYS A 410 8.73 13.36 11.47
CA LYS A 410 8.62 12.87 12.85
C LYS A 410 7.60 11.72 12.90
N GLN A 411 6.43 11.92 12.30
CA GLN A 411 5.39 10.88 12.16
C GLN A 411 5.00 10.74 10.68
N TRP A 412 3.71 10.67 10.34
CA TRP A 412 3.21 10.42 8.99
C TRP A 412 3.84 11.35 7.95
N ASN A 413 4.09 10.85 6.73
CA ASN A 413 4.70 11.68 5.70
C ASN A 413 3.70 12.74 5.20
N TYR A 414 2.57 12.32 4.64
CA TYR A 414 1.53 13.22 4.12
C TYR A 414 0.19 12.87 4.73
N GLU A 415 -0.51 13.87 5.25
CA GLU A 415 -1.79 13.66 5.90
C GLU A 415 -2.81 14.77 5.65
N THR A 416 -4.09 14.40 5.78
CA THR A 416 -5.20 15.35 5.78
C THR A 416 -6.10 15.17 6.99
N HIS A 417 -6.72 16.26 7.44
CA HIS A 417 -7.76 16.26 8.45
C HIS A 417 -8.84 17.29 8.10
N SER A 418 -10.05 16.82 7.82
CA SER A 418 -11.18 17.61 7.29
C SER A 418 -10.81 18.48 6.06
N ALA A 419 -9.93 17.99 5.20
CA ALA A 419 -9.50 18.68 3.99
C ALA A 419 -10.47 18.43 2.83
N ASN A 420 -10.57 19.38 1.90
CA ASN A 420 -11.52 19.30 0.78
C ASN A 420 -10.91 19.80 -0.53
N ARG A 421 -11.00 19.02 -1.62
CA ARG A 421 -10.37 19.34 -2.92
C ARG A 421 -8.87 19.56 -2.76
N VAL A 422 -8.17 18.47 -2.44
CA VAL A 422 -6.70 18.47 -2.33
C VAL A 422 -6.12 17.62 -3.45
N THR A 423 -5.15 18.18 -4.16
CA THR A 423 -4.44 17.49 -5.23
C THR A 423 -2.96 17.37 -4.88
N PHE A 424 -2.48 16.13 -4.77
CA PHE A 424 -1.07 15.80 -4.61
C PHE A 424 -0.53 15.23 -5.93
N ASN A 425 0.32 15.98 -6.62
CA ASN A 425 0.94 15.59 -7.87
C ASN A 425 2.44 15.38 -7.68
N ASN A 426 2.90 14.18 -7.97
CA ASN A 426 4.30 13.77 -7.91
C ASN A 426 4.96 14.12 -6.57
N ILE A 427 4.38 13.69 -5.45
CA ILE A 427 4.85 13.96 -4.08
C ILE A 427 5.75 12.85 -3.51
N LYS A 428 6.69 13.22 -2.64
CA LYS A 428 7.68 12.29 -2.08
C LYS A 428 7.80 12.41 -0.57
N GLY A 429 7.72 11.28 0.13
CA GLY A 429 7.98 11.17 1.57
C GLY A 429 9.18 10.27 1.81
N LEU A 430 10.35 10.84 2.07
CA LEU A 430 11.64 10.13 2.09
C LEU A 430 12.11 9.87 3.52
N THR A 431 11.30 9.13 4.28
CA THR A 431 11.54 8.83 5.70
C THR A 431 11.74 7.33 5.92
N PRO A 432 12.84 6.72 5.43
CA PRO A 432 13.05 5.27 5.55
C PRO A 432 13.26 4.78 6.99
N TYR A 433 13.34 5.69 7.95
CA TYR A 433 13.76 5.45 9.33
C TYR A 433 12.69 4.70 10.15
N PRO A 434 13.09 3.86 11.12
CA PRO A 434 12.15 3.09 11.94
C PRO A 434 11.59 3.92 13.11
N GLN A 435 11.42 5.24 12.94
CA GLN A 435 10.64 6.05 13.88
C GLN A 435 9.20 5.53 13.85
N PRO A 436 8.48 5.33 14.95
CA PRO A 436 7.12 4.78 14.88
C PRO A 436 6.16 5.71 14.12
N TRP A 437 5.13 5.12 13.52
CA TRP A 437 4.04 5.85 12.84
C TRP A 437 4.52 6.71 11.68
N ILE A 438 5.33 6.14 10.79
CA ILE A 438 5.68 6.76 9.50
C ILE A 438 4.84 6.09 8.40
N ASP A 439 3.58 6.48 8.33
CA ASP A 439 2.68 6.15 7.24
C ASP A 439 3.13 6.87 5.95
N GLY A 440 2.88 6.27 4.79
CA GLY A 440 3.18 6.87 3.50
C GLY A 440 2.24 8.04 3.19
N THR A 441 0.95 7.78 3.15
CA THR A 441 -0.11 8.79 3.01
C THR A 441 -1.27 8.42 3.93
N ASP A 442 -1.78 9.35 4.73
CA ASP A 442 -3.01 9.18 5.51
C ASP A 442 -4.04 10.25 5.12
N PHE A 443 -5.09 9.87 4.41
CA PHE A 443 -6.13 10.80 4.01
C PHE A 443 -7.36 10.68 4.92
N ALA A 444 -7.17 10.97 6.20
CA ALA A 444 -8.24 11.04 7.18
C ALA A 444 -9.18 12.23 6.90
N SER A 445 -10.48 11.98 7.06
CA SER A 445 -11.58 12.95 6.91
C SER A 445 -11.51 13.80 5.64
N GLY A 446 -10.90 13.25 4.59
CA GLY A 446 -10.60 13.94 3.34
C GLY A 446 -11.76 13.86 2.36
N GLN A 447 -12.02 14.95 1.65
CA GLN A 447 -13.08 15.02 0.64
C GLN A 447 -12.49 15.42 -0.71
N ASP A 448 -12.78 14.62 -1.74
CA ASP A 448 -12.36 14.89 -3.11
C ASP A 448 -10.84 15.08 -3.23
N ILE A 449 -10.09 14.08 -2.71
CA ILE A 449 -8.62 14.08 -2.71
C ILE A 449 -8.10 13.21 -3.85
N THR A 450 -7.15 13.74 -4.61
CA THR A 450 -6.42 13.00 -5.65
C THR A 450 -4.93 13.01 -5.34
N ALA A 451 -4.30 11.85 -5.31
CA ALA A 451 -2.85 11.72 -5.22
C ALA A 451 -2.32 10.90 -6.40
N ASN A 452 -1.38 11.44 -7.16
CA ASN A 452 -0.83 10.82 -8.36
C ASN A 452 0.69 10.92 -8.40
N GLY A 453 1.41 9.84 -8.72
CA GLY A 453 2.88 9.85 -8.79
C GLY A 453 3.55 9.84 -7.41
N VAL A 454 2.97 9.13 -6.44
CA VAL A 454 3.40 9.16 -5.04
C VAL A 454 4.57 8.21 -4.80
N PHE A 455 5.63 8.68 -4.13
CA PHE A 455 6.71 7.80 -3.65
C PHE A 455 6.98 8.00 -2.17
N THR A 456 6.83 6.92 -1.37
CA THR A 456 7.00 7.02 0.08
C THR A 456 7.90 5.92 0.64
N LEU A 457 8.78 6.33 1.54
CA LEU A 457 9.57 5.48 2.42
C LEU A 457 9.08 5.71 3.85
N GLY A 458 8.80 4.63 4.57
CA GLY A 458 8.28 4.69 5.93
C GLY A 458 8.50 3.41 6.73
N ASN A 459 7.72 3.25 7.79
CA ASN A 459 7.76 2.06 8.64
C ASN A 459 6.39 1.57 9.11
N ASP A 460 5.32 2.28 8.76
CA ASP A 460 3.94 1.93 9.09
C ASP A 460 3.12 1.81 7.79
N ASP A 461 1.83 2.15 7.78
CA ASP A 461 0.99 1.89 6.61
C ASP A 461 1.53 2.55 5.33
N ALA A 462 1.47 1.87 4.18
CA ALA A 462 1.78 2.54 2.91
C ALA A 462 0.68 3.56 2.55
N PHE A 463 -0.58 3.20 2.79
CA PHE A 463 -1.72 4.10 2.74
C PHE A 463 -2.64 3.85 3.94
N ALA A 464 -3.10 4.92 4.56
CA ALA A 464 -4.11 4.93 5.60
C ALA A 464 -5.23 5.92 5.27
N SER A 465 -6.41 5.69 5.84
CA SER A 465 -7.48 6.68 5.89
C SER A 465 -8.48 6.29 6.98
N GLY A 466 -9.00 7.28 7.67
CA GLY A 466 -10.01 7.09 8.70
C GLY A 466 -10.51 8.44 9.21
N HIS A 467 -10.74 8.50 10.50
CA HIS A 467 -10.96 9.74 11.27
C HIS A 467 -10.05 9.66 12.51
N TYR A 468 -8.84 9.12 12.31
CA TYR A 468 -7.91 8.82 13.38
C TYR A 468 -7.05 10.05 13.62
N ASN A 469 -7.26 10.67 14.78
CA ASN A 469 -6.38 11.70 15.28
C ASN A 469 -5.50 11.14 16.41
N PRO A 470 -4.19 10.92 16.18
CA PRO A 470 -3.27 10.52 17.24
C PRO A 470 -3.16 11.55 18.38
N SER A 471 -3.47 12.83 18.11
CA SER A 471 -3.45 13.89 19.12
C SER A 471 -4.60 13.81 20.14
N ASP A 472 -5.62 12.97 19.95
CA ASP A 472 -6.67 12.71 20.95
C ASP A 472 -6.08 12.14 22.25
N GLY A 473 -4.95 11.44 22.14
CA GLY A 473 -4.18 10.96 23.27
C GLY A 473 -3.65 12.07 24.16
N PHE A 474 -3.41 13.26 23.61
CA PHE A 474 -2.82 14.43 24.27
C PHE A 474 -3.89 15.49 24.60
N THR A 475 -5.00 15.06 25.19
CA THR A 475 -6.07 15.96 25.63
C THR A 475 -6.14 16.04 27.15
N PRO A 476 -6.60 17.16 27.74
CA PRO A 476 -6.75 17.28 29.20
C PRO A 476 -7.60 16.18 29.85
N MET A 477 -8.46 15.53 29.06
CA MET A 477 -9.40 14.50 29.51
C MET A 477 -8.97 13.07 29.16
N ALA A 478 -7.81 12.87 28.53
CA ALA A 478 -7.32 11.53 28.22
C ALA A 478 -6.79 10.82 29.48
N ALA A 479 -7.20 9.56 29.68
CA ALA A 479 -6.76 8.77 30.83
C ALA A 479 -5.22 8.58 30.89
N GLY A 480 -4.56 8.50 29.74
CA GLY A 480 -3.09 8.45 29.65
C GLY A 480 -2.41 9.70 30.21
N VAL A 481 -3.00 10.88 29.97
CA VAL A 481 -2.54 12.15 30.52
C VAL A 481 -2.72 12.16 32.04
N TRP A 482 -3.89 11.75 32.54
CA TRP A 482 -4.15 11.68 33.99
C TRP A 482 -3.18 10.76 34.72
N GLY A 483 -2.92 9.58 34.15
CA GLY A 483 -1.96 8.62 34.70
C GLY A 483 -0.54 9.20 34.76
N ASN A 484 -0.13 9.97 33.74
CA ASN A 484 1.18 10.60 33.69
C ASN A 484 1.42 11.62 34.82
N PHE A 485 0.34 12.21 35.36
CA PHE A 485 0.39 13.17 36.47
C PHE A 485 -0.22 12.62 37.78
N GLN A 486 -0.45 11.31 37.85
CA GLN A 486 -0.98 10.63 39.04
C GLN A 486 -2.30 11.22 39.56
N LEU A 487 -3.14 11.76 38.66
CA LEU A 487 -4.47 12.25 39.05
C LEU A 487 -5.35 11.10 39.53
N GLY A 488 -6.15 11.36 40.56
CA GLY A 488 -6.96 10.35 41.26
C GLY A 488 -6.22 9.57 42.33
N THR A 489 -4.93 9.85 42.56
CA THR A 489 -4.13 9.24 43.63
C THR A 489 -3.99 10.16 44.84
N SER A 490 -3.34 9.69 45.91
CA SER A 490 -3.02 10.49 47.08
C SER A 490 -1.92 11.54 46.87
N THR A 491 -1.17 11.47 45.76
CA THR A 491 -0.03 12.35 45.45
C THR A 491 -0.09 12.89 44.01
N PRO A 492 -1.14 13.62 43.62
CA PRO A 492 -1.28 14.11 42.25
C PRO A 492 -0.26 15.22 41.93
N ASP A 493 0.33 15.18 40.74
CA ASP A 493 1.13 16.28 40.19
C ASP A 493 0.21 17.32 39.49
N VAL A 494 -0.45 18.13 40.31
CA VAL A 494 -1.38 19.17 39.84
C VAL A 494 -0.67 20.24 39.01
N GLN A 495 0.56 20.60 39.36
CA GLN A 495 1.29 21.65 38.65
C GLN A 495 1.77 21.17 37.27
N GLY A 496 2.29 19.94 37.18
CA GLY A 496 2.66 19.31 35.92
C GLY A 496 1.46 19.15 34.99
N TYR A 497 0.32 18.70 35.53
CA TYR A 497 -0.93 18.62 34.77
C TYR A 497 -1.39 20.00 34.27
N ALA A 498 -1.39 21.03 35.12
CA ALA A 498 -1.75 22.39 34.71
C ALA A 498 -0.86 22.92 33.58
N ASN A 499 0.44 22.60 33.60
CA ASN A 499 1.37 22.96 32.54
C ASN A 499 1.08 22.20 31.23
N ALA A 500 0.78 20.90 31.29
CA ALA A 500 0.40 20.12 30.11
C ALA A 500 -0.92 20.62 29.48
N VAL A 501 -1.90 21.01 30.31
CA VAL A 501 -3.12 21.69 29.84
C VAL A 501 -2.79 23.02 29.19
N GLY A 502 -1.89 23.81 29.77
CA GLY A 502 -1.43 25.06 29.15
C GLY A 502 -0.77 24.86 27.78
N ALA A 503 -0.08 23.73 27.57
CA ALA A 503 0.49 23.37 26.28
C ALA A 503 -0.58 23.01 25.25
N HIS A 504 -1.56 22.20 25.66
CA HIS A 504 -2.73 21.87 24.84
C HIS A 504 -3.47 23.15 24.41
N ASP A 505 -3.76 24.04 25.36
CA ASP A 505 -4.49 25.28 25.10
C ASP A 505 -3.71 26.20 24.17
N ALA A 506 -2.38 26.30 24.32
CA ALA A 506 -1.53 27.09 23.43
C ALA A 506 -1.59 26.59 21.97
N VAL A 507 -1.61 25.27 21.77
CA VAL A 507 -1.74 24.68 20.43
C VAL A 507 -3.15 24.87 19.88
N ALA A 508 -4.18 24.69 20.70
CA ALA A 508 -5.57 24.92 20.30
C ALA A 508 -5.81 26.38 19.89
N ASP A 509 -5.23 27.33 20.64
CA ASP A 509 -5.28 28.76 20.32
C ASP A 509 -4.53 29.08 19.02
N GLU A 510 -3.38 28.43 18.78
CA GLU A 510 -2.62 28.60 17.54
C GLU A 510 -3.39 28.07 16.32
N LEU A 511 -4.04 26.91 16.45
CA LEU A 511 -4.77 26.26 15.36
C LEU A 511 -6.21 26.78 15.19
N GLY A 512 -6.81 27.37 16.22
CA GLY A 512 -8.22 27.80 16.22
C GLY A 512 -9.23 26.65 16.40
N PHE A 513 -8.75 25.46 16.73
CA PHE A 513 -9.53 24.27 17.10
C PHE A 513 -8.69 23.37 18.01
N ASP A 514 -9.33 22.57 18.85
CA ASP A 514 -8.62 21.65 19.76
C ASP A 514 -8.37 20.27 19.12
N ASN A 515 -7.63 19.44 19.86
CA ASN A 515 -7.29 18.08 19.44
C ASN A 515 -8.51 17.23 19.09
N TYR A 516 -9.63 17.30 19.81
CA TYR A 516 -10.81 16.48 19.48
C TYR A 516 -11.49 16.85 18.17
N HIS A 517 -11.15 18.01 17.61
CA HIS A 517 -11.82 18.59 16.45
C HIS A 517 -10.88 18.81 15.26
N TRP A 518 -9.77 18.06 15.18
CA TRP A 518 -8.95 18.00 13.95
C TRP A 518 -9.76 17.46 12.77
N ASP A 519 -10.61 16.49 13.07
CA ASP A 519 -11.44 15.80 12.12
C ASP A 519 -12.91 16.08 12.44
N ASN A 520 -13.70 16.50 11.45
CA ASN A 520 -15.12 16.82 11.62
C ASN A 520 -15.98 16.46 10.40
N ALA A 521 -15.42 15.70 9.45
CA ALA A 521 -16.04 15.43 8.17
C ALA A 521 -15.96 13.95 7.77
N ASP A 522 -16.97 13.50 7.02
CA ASP A 522 -16.90 12.21 6.34
C ASP A 522 -15.76 12.21 5.30
N SER A 523 -15.03 11.11 5.19
CA SER A 523 -14.13 10.89 4.05
C SER A 523 -14.96 10.55 2.81
N LYS A 524 -14.66 11.18 1.67
CA LYS A 524 -15.32 10.85 0.41
C LYS A 524 -14.42 11.06 -0.81
N ASN A 525 -14.54 10.18 -1.80
CA ASN A 525 -13.93 10.33 -3.13
C ASN A 525 -12.41 10.52 -3.06
N ILE A 526 -11.73 9.50 -2.53
CA ILE A 526 -10.28 9.46 -2.46
C ILE A 526 -9.75 8.63 -3.63
N SER A 527 -8.87 9.22 -4.44
CA SER A 527 -8.22 8.53 -5.56
C SER A 527 -6.71 8.60 -5.41
N VAL A 528 -6.05 7.45 -5.41
CA VAL A 528 -4.59 7.33 -5.32
C VAL A 528 -4.09 6.56 -6.53
N SER A 529 -3.15 7.12 -7.27
CA SER A 529 -2.60 6.50 -8.48
C SER A 529 -1.10 6.63 -8.63
N ASP A 530 -0.53 5.73 -9.44
CA ASP A 530 0.89 5.71 -9.80
C ASP A 530 1.78 5.82 -8.56
N THR A 531 1.57 4.90 -7.62
CA THR A 531 2.19 4.94 -6.29
C THR A 531 3.19 3.82 -6.12
N LEU A 532 4.35 4.16 -5.54
CA LEU A 532 5.34 3.20 -5.06
C LEU A 532 5.69 3.50 -3.60
N SER A 533 5.39 2.57 -2.72
CA SER A 533 5.64 2.70 -1.29
C SER A 533 6.50 1.57 -0.77
N TRP A 534 7.52 1.91 0.02
CA TRP A 534 8.27 0.97 0.83
C TRP A 534 8.05 1.31 2.30
N SER A 535 7.75 0.29 3.09
CA SER A 535 7.63 0.45 4.52
C SER A 535 8.17 -0.77 5.24
N SER A 536 8.95 -0.56 6.30
CA SER A 536 9.45 -1.65 7.12
C SER A 536 9.03 -1.50 8.59
N GLY A 537 7.98 -2.23 8.98
CA GLY A 537 7.51 -2.22 10.37
C GLY A 537 6.09 -2.77 10.49
N ALA A 538 5.24 -2.10 11.26
CA ALA A 538 3.96 -2.64 11.72
C ALA A 538 2.75 -2.30 10.85
N GLY A 539 2.95 -1.69 9.68
CA GLY A 539 1.87 -1.22 8.82
C GLY A 539 1.34 -2.21 7.78
N ASN A 540 0.16 -1.88 7.27
CA ASN A 540 -0.54 -2.49 6.15
C ASN A 540 -0.18 -1.84 4.81
N SER A 541 -0.45 -2.53 3.71
CA SER A 541 -0.35 -1.90 2.39
C SER A 541 -1.43 -0.86 2.17
N ILE A 542 -2.67 -1.17 2.55
CA ILE A 542 -3.79 -0.24 2.53
C ILE A 542 -4.61 -0.48 3.80
N ARG A 543 -4.75 0.53 4.66
CA ARG A 543 -5.66 0.52 5.81
C ARG A 543 -6.78 1.54 5.60
N ILE A 544 -8.02 1.10 5.75
CA ILE A 544 -9.20 1.98 5.75
C ILE A 544 -10.00 1.74 7.03
N GLY A 545 -10.17 2.77 7.84
CA GLY A 545 -10.84 2.72 9.13
C GLY A 545 -9.86 2.87 10.30
N TRP A 546 -9.81 1.88 11.19
CA TRP A 546 -9.30 2.01 12.56
C TRP A 546 -10.25 2.85 13.43
N SER A 547 -9.88 4.09 13.76
CA SER A 547 -10.73 5.02 14.51
C SER A 547 -11.52 5.85 13.52
N SER A 548 -12.85 5.74 13.56
CA SER A 548 -13.71 6.49 12.63
C SER A 548 -14.75 7.37 13.30
N TRP A 549 -14.93 7.23 14.62
CA TRP A 549 -15.79 8.09 15.43
C TRP A 549 -17.23 8.24 14.91
N GLY A 550 -17.68 7.30 14.05
CA GLY A 550 -19.02 7.29 13.44
C GLY A 550 -19.10 7.92 12.05
N TYR A 551 -18.03 8.57 11.59
CA TYR A 551 -17.95 9.19 10.28
C TYR A 551 -17.91 8.13 9.17
N LYS A 552 -18.46 8.51 8.02
CA LYS A 552 -18.54 7.63 6.85
C LYS A 552 -17.25 7.69 6.06
N LEU A 553 -16.83 6.52 5.56
CA LEU A 553 -15.68 6.40 4.66
C LEU A 553 -16.17 5.97 3.27
N ASN A 554 -16.28 6.94 2.36
CA ASN A 554 -16.93 6.74 1.06
C ASN A 554 -15.94 6.76 -0.11
N ASN A 555 -16.02 5.76 -0.98
CA ASN A 555 -15.37 5.74 -2.29
C ASN A 555 -13.85 5.93 -2.28
N TYR A 556 -13.14 4.81 -2.23
CA TYR A 556 -11.68 4.76 -2.39
C TYR A 556 -11.33 4.07 -3.70
N THR A 557 -10.49 4.72 -4.51
CA THR A 557 -9.94 4.14 -5.74
C THR A 557 -8.43 4.16 -5.70
N PHE A 558 -7.83 3.00 -5.94
CA PHE A 558 -6.39 2.82 -6.10
C PHE A 558 -6.12 2.32 -7.52
N ASP A 559 -5.26 3.00 -8.26
CA ASP A 559 -4.84 2.58 -9.60
C ASP A 559 -3.34 2.57 -9.73
N ASN A 560 -2.75 1.45 -10.12
CA ASN A 560 -1.29 1.31 -10.15
C ASN A 560 -0.65 1.66 -8.78
N PHE A 561 -1.22 1.11 -7.71
CA PHE A 561 -0.69 1.23 -6.35
C PHE A 561 0.24 0.05 -6.06
N ASN A 562 1.49 0.34 -5.69
CA ASN A 562 2.52 -0.67 -5.51
C ASN A 562 3.15 -0.54 -4.12
N SER A 563 3.05 -1.58 -3.29
CA SER A 563 3.56 -1.57 -1.92
C SER A 563 4.56 -2.69 -1.64
N ILE A 564 5.64 -2.36 -0.95
CA ILE A 564 6.76 -3.27 -0.68
C ILE A 564 7.10 -3.32 0.81
N SER A 565 7.41 -4.52 1.32
CA SER A 565 7.97 -4.79 2.66
C SER A 565 7.04 -4.60 3.87
N GLN A 566 5.72 -4.41 3.68
CA GLN A 566 4.79 -4.24 4.80
C GLN A 566 4.76 -5.48 5.71
N GLY A 567 4.79 -5.26 7.03
CA GLY A 567 4.86 -6.34 8.01
C GLY A 567 3.50 -6.81 8.53
N ALA A 568 2.49 -5.95 8.63
CA ALA A 568 1.20 -6.37 9.20
C ALA A 568 0.35 -7.17 8.22
N GLY A 569 0.12 -6.67 7.01
CA GLY A 569 -0.74 -7.33 6.01
C GLY A 569 -1.05 -6.45 4.79
N GLY A 570 -1.94 -6.93 3.92
CA GLY A 570 -2.29 -6.25 2.67
C GLY A 570 -3.39 -5.19 2.81
N ILE A 571 -4.59 -5.49 2.30
CA ILE A 571 -5.73 -4.58 2.21
C ILE A 571 -6.69 -4.80 3.37
N PHE A 572 -6.74 -3.84 4.29
CA PHE A 572 -7.35 -3.98 5.60
C PHE A 572 -8.45 -2.95 5.80
N THR A 573 -9.61 -3.44 6.22
CA THR A 573 -10.63 -2.59 6.84
C THR A 573 -10.70 -2.90 8.33
N GLN A 574 -10.66 -1.84 9.13
CA GLN A 574 -10.57 -1.96 10.58
C GLN A 574 -11.64 -1.13 11.27
N ASN A 575 -12.25 -1.69 12.31
CA ASN A 575 -13.43 -1.14 12.98
C ASN A 575 -13.19 -0.85 14.47
N SER A 576 -11.98 -0.41 14.85
CA SER A 576 -11.57 -0.26 16.25
C SER A 576 -10.78 1.04 16.50
N PRO A 577 -11.13 1.84 17.52
CA PRO A 577 -12.24 1.69 18.47
C PRO A 577 -13.57 2.18 17.88
N LYS A 578 -14.67 1.65 18.42
CA LYS A 578 -16.07 1.97 18.07
C LYS A 578 -16.27 3.48 17.89
N PRO A 579 -17.04 3.96 16.88
CA PRO A 579 -18.06 3.27 16.07
C PRO A 579 -17.64 2.72 14.70
N TYR A 580 -18.54 1.95 14.06
CA TYR A 580 -18.34 1.41 12.70
C TYR A 580 -18.38 2.51 11.61
N PRO A 581 -17.36 2.61 10.73
CA PRO A 581 -17.19 3.70 9.74
C PRO A 581 -18.14 3.70 8.54
N ARG A 582 -19.08 2.75 8.40
CA ARG A 582 -19.98 2.66 7.23
C ARG A 582 -19.24 2.81 5.89
N ILE A 583 -18.23 1.97 5.68
CA ILE A 583 -17.39 2.00 4.48
C ILE A 583 -18.25 1.68 3.24
N SER A 584 -18.21 2.52 2.20
CA SER A 584 -19.08 2.34 1.02
C SER A 584 -18.44 1.52 -0.10
N SER A 585 -17.26 1.92 -0.59
CA SER A 585 -16.60 1.25 -1.71
C SER A 585 -15.09 1.36 -1.68
N ILE A 586 -14.43 0.28 -2.10
CA ILE A 586 -12.98 0.18 -2.27
C ILE A 586 -12.74 -0.50 -3.62
N VAL A 587 -12.05 0.20 -4.52
CA VAL A 587 -11.70 -0.29 -5.86
C VAL A 587 -10.20 -0.20 -6.02
N ILE A 588 -9.56 -1.33 -6.33
CA ILE A 588 -8.11 -1.42 -6.55
C ILE A 588 -7.90 -2.02 -7.93
N LYS A 589 -7.15 -1.32 -8.79
CA LYS A 589 -6.84 -1.77 -10.15
C LYS A 589 -5.36 -1.65 -10.48
N ASN A 590 -4.87 -2.51 -11.37
CA ASN A 590 -3.51 -2.47 -11.94
C ASN A 590 -2.38 -2.44 -10.88
N SER A 591 -2.65 -2.95 -9.68
CA SER A 591 -1.84 -2.73 -8.49
C SER A 591 -0.96 -3.95 -8.18
N SER A 592 0.06 -3.75 -7.34
CA SER A 592 0.92 -4.83 -6.90
C SER A 592 1.25 -4.77 -5.41
N PHE A 593 1.18 -5.93 -4.77
CA PHE A 593 1.37 -6.07 -3.34
C PHE A 593 2.47 -7.11 -3.12
N ASP A 594 3.63 -6.66 -2.66
CA ASP A 594 4.63 -7.59 -2.19
C ASP A 594 4.24 -8.11 -0.81
N THR A 595 3.84 -9.37 -0.80
CA THR A 595 3.32 -10.07 0.36
C THR A 595 4.39 -10.71 1.22
N SER A 596 5.67 -10.75 0.79
CA SER A 596 6.72 -11.57 1.41
C SER A 596 6.80 -11.45 2.94
N ARG A 597 6.59 -10.26 3.48
CA ARG A 597 6.65 -9.96 4.92
C ARG A 597 5.32 -9.95 5.68
N TYR A 598 4.18 -10.19 5.01
CA TYR A 598 2.89 -10.09 5.67
C TYR A 598 2.78 -11.11 6.82
N GLY A 599 2.54 -10.61 8.04
CA GLY A 599 2.18 -11.43 9.20
C GLY A 599 0.74 -11.94 9.16
N SER A 600 -0.10 -11.40 8.27
CA SER A 600 -1.50 -11.79 8.09
C SER A 600 -1.87 -11.93 6.61
N GLY A 601 -3.13 -12.27 6.28
CA GLY A 601 -3.55 -12.50 4.91
C GLY A 601 -3.49 -11.24 4.03
N PRO A 602 -3.44 -11.38 2.69
CA PRO A 602 -3.46 -10.26 1.75
C PRO A 602 -4.72 -9.39 1.84
N ILE A 603 -5.83 -9.95 2.35
CA ILE A 603 -7.10 -9.22 2.48
C ILE A 603 -7.70 -9.49 3.85
N ARG A 604 -8.10 -8.41 4.52
CA ARG A 604 -8.95 -8.45 5.71
C ARG A 604 -10.09 -7.44 5.59
N LEU A 605 -11.21 -7.92 5.09
CA LEU A 605 -12.43 -7.13 4.94
C LEU A 605 -13.39 -7.38 6.11
N ASN A 606 -13.84 -6.32 6.76
CA ASN A 606 -14.76 -6.33 7.90
C ASN A 606 -15.84 -5.27 7.69
N GLY A 607 -16.84 -5.56 6.85
CA GLY A 607 -18.00 -4.70 6.71
C GLY A 607 -19.06 -4.91 7.79
N GLY A 608 -20.13 -4.11 7.72
CA GLY A 608 -21.22 -4.15 8.69
C GLY A 608 -22.05 -5.43 8.58
N ASN A 609 -22.53 -5.90 9.73
CA ASN A 609 -23.28 -7.15 9.89
C ASN A 609 -24.79 -6.94 10.10
N GLY A 610 -25.31 -5.73 9.86
CA GLY A 610 -26.72 -5.38 10.08
C GLY A 610 -27.09 -5.06 11.54
N SER A 611 -26.18 -5.25 12.51
CA SER A 611 -26.43 -4.79 13.88
C SER A 611 -26.48 -3.26 13.97
N THR A 612 -27.18 -2.73 14.96
CA THR A 612 -27.26 -1.30 15.21
C THR A 612 -26.12 -0.82 16.11
N GLN A 613 -25.78 0.47 16.00
CA GLN A 613 -24.83 1.16 16.85
C GLN A 613 -25.39 2.52 17.23
N THR A 614 -25.15 2.94 18.47
CA THR A 614 -25.57 4.23 19.02
C THR A 614 -24.36 5.14 19.20
N ILE A 615 -24.54 6.42 18.90
CA ILE A 615 -23.66 7.52 19.28
C ILE A 615 -24.48 8.43 20.18
N THR A 616 -23.96 8.73 21.37
CA THR A 616 -24.65 9.55 22.37
C THR A 616 -24.48 11.04 22.08
N ALA A 617 -25.28 11.87 22.75
CA ALA A 617 -25.09 13.32 22.72
C ALA A 617 -23.72 13.74 23.30
N ASP A 618 -23.24 13.04 24.33
CA ASP A 618 -21.94 13.30 24.96
C ASP A 618 -20.77 12.91 24.04
N ASP A 619 -20.88 11.78 23.33
CA ASP A 619 -19.90 11.37 22.31
C ASP A 619 -19.67 12.50 21.27
N GLN A 620 -20.76 13.13 20.83
CA GLN A 620 -20.70 14.23 19.85
C GLN A 620 -20.12 15.51 20.45
N ALA A 621 -20.60 15.91 21.63
CA ALA A 621 -20.26 17.20 22.23
C ALA A 621 -18.86 17.23 22.86
N THR A 622 -18.39 16.09 23.39
CA THR A 622 -17.16 16.01 24.18
C THR A 622 -16.00 15.41 23.40
N TYR A 623 -16.31 14.46 22.51
CA TYR A 623 -15.32 13.58 21.91
C TYR A 623 -15.26 13.69 20.38
N GLY A 624 -15.98 14.64 19.77
CA GLY A 624 -15.92 14.85 18.32
C GLY A 624 -16.48 13.69 17.49
N PHE A 625 -17.39 12.87 18.04
CA PHE A 625 -18.05 11.83 17.24
C PHE A 625 -18.98 12.44 16.20
N ALA A 626 -19.23 11.68 15.14
CA ALA A 626 -20.07 12.11 14.02
C ALA A 626 -21.42 12.66 14.52
N PRO A 627 -21.82 13.86 14.06
CA PRO A 627 -23.05 14.46 14.49
C PRO A 627 -24.25 13.66 14.00
N ASN A 628 -25.34 13.71 14.76
CA ASN A 628 -26.59 13.09 14.38
C ASN A 628 -27.11 13.70 13.06
N PRO A 629 -27.77 12.93 12.18
CA PRO A 629 -28.07 13.37 10.82
C PRO A 629 -28.97 14.62 10.69
N ASP A 630 -29.71 15.00 11.74
CA ASP A 630 -30.55 16.20 11.77
C ASP A 630 -29.84 17.42 12.41
N GLY A 631 -28.60 17.25 12.90
CA GLY A 631 -27.79 18.30 13.50
C GLY A 631 -28.21 18.73 14.91
N SER A 632 -29.16 18.04 15.56
CA SER A 632 -29.65 18.44 16.89
C SER A 632 -28.67 18.14 18.04
N GLY A 633 -27.59 17.40 17.79
CA GLY A 633 -26.67 16.90 18.82
C GLY A 633 -27.28 15.84 19.74
N ALA A 634 -28.43 15.27 19.38
CA ALA A 634 -29.09 14.24 20.20
C ALA A 634 -28.47 12.85 19.95
N THR A 635 -28.63 11.96 20.94
CA THR A 635 -28.29 10.54 20.79
C THR A 635 -29.02 9.95 19.59
N TYR A 636 -28.31 9.23 18.73
CA TYR A 636 -28.89 8.57 17.56
C TYR A 636 -28.32 7.17 17.34
N THR A 637 -29.08 6.35 16.61
CA THR A 637 -28.70 4.98 16.27
C THR A 637 -28.65 4.82 14.75
N TYR A 638 -27.69 4.04 14.27
CA TYR A 638 -27.58 3.68 12.86
C TYR A 638 -27.25 2.19 12.68
N THR A 639 -27.57 1.65 11.51
CA THR A 639 -27.27 0.25 11.16
C THR A 639 -25.86 0.12 10.59
N LYS A 640 -25.11 -0.89 11.03
CA LYS A 640 -23.84 -1.28 10.42
C LYS A 640 -24.11 -1.95 9.08
N THR A 641 -24.05 -1.18 8.01
CA THR A 641 -24.28 -1.65 6.65
C THR A 641 -23.06 -2.40 6.10
N PRO A 642 -23.26 -3.44 5.28
CA PRO A 642 -22.18 -4.04 4.49
C PRO A 642 -21.48 -3.01 3.60
N ILE A 643 -20.24 -3.30 3.22
CA ILE A 643 -19.52 -2.52 2.20
C ILE A 643 -20.20 -2.75 0.86
N SER A 644 -20.64 -1.70 0.18
CA SER A 644 -21.42 -1.84 -1.06
C SER A 644 -20.61 -2.48 -2.20
N THR A 645 -19.36 -2.06 -2.38
CA THR A 645 -18.49 -2.54 -3.46
C THR A 645 -17.06 -2.77 -2.98
N PHE A 646 -16.53 -3.97 -3.20
CA PHE A 646 -15.10 -4.26 -3.08
C PHE A 646 -14.62 -4.87 -4.40
N LYS A 647 -13.72 -4.19 -5.12
CA LYS A 647 -13.22 -4.64 -6.42
C LYS A 647 -11.71 -4.71 -6.43
N LEU A 648 -11.19 -5.85 -6.85
CA LEU A 648 -9.79 -6.03 -7.26
C LEU A 648 -9.77 -6.35 -8.76
N ASP A 649 -9.00 -5.61 -9.55
CA ASP A 649 -8.92 -5.77 -11.00
C ASP A 649 -7.47 -5.70 -11.50
N ASN A 650 -6.95 -6.77 -12.10
CA ASN A 650 -5.55 -6.83 -12.54
C ASN A 650 -4.56 -6.56 -11.38
N VAL A 651 -4.80 -7.20 -10.24
CA VAL A 651 -3.99 -7.06 -9.02
C VAL A 651 -3.06 -8.25 -8.86
N TRP A 652 -1.79 -7.94 -8.57
CA TRP A 652 -0.72 -8.92 -8.38
C TRP A 652 -0.29 -9.01 -6.92
N PHE A 653 -0.08 -10.22 -6.43
CA PHE A 653 0.50 -10.53 -5.12
C PHE A 653 1.80 -11.32 -5.32
N SER A 654 2.87 -11.02 -4.59
CA SER A 654 4.18 -11.66 -4.83
C SER A 654 4.20 -13.16 -4.55
N GLU A 655 3.48 -13.60 -3.52
CA GLU A 655 3.38 -15.00 -3.13
C GLU A 655 2.03 -15.30 -2.47
N GLN A 656 1.71 -16.60 -2.39
CA GLN A 656 0.52 -17.02 -1.68
C GLN A 656 0.76 -16.97 -0.18
N LYS A 657 -0.17 -16.38 0.57
CA LYS A 657 -0.18 -16.49 2.03
C LYS A 657 -1.19 -17.53 2.51
N THR A 658 -0.75 -18.35 3.46
CA THR A 658 -1.55 -19.39 4.11
C THR A 658 -2.35 -18.89 5.32
N SER A 659 -2.07 -17.66 5.78
CA SER A 659 -2.80 -16.99 6.84
C SER A 659 -4.22 -16.62 6.39
N SER A 660 -5.16 -16.62 7.34
CA SER A 660 -6.57 -16.33 7.07
C SER A 660 -6.76 -14.98 6.38
N SER A 661 -7.48 -14.99 5.26
CA SER A 661 -7.91 -13.80 4.51
C SER A 661 -9.42 -13.65 4.62
N PRO A 662 -9.94 -13.09 5.74
CA PRO A 662 -11.37 -12.94 5.95
C PRO A 662 -11.94 -11.89 4.99
N LEU A 663 -13.05 -12.26 4.34
CA LEU A 663 -13.79 -11.40 3.43
C LEU A 663 -15.22 -11.28 3.96
N ASN A 664 -15.45 -10.33 4.87
CA ASN A 664 -16.70 -10.25 5.61
C ASN A 664 -17.53 -9.01 5.25
N GLY A 665 -18.85 -9.20 5.13
CA GLY A 665 -19.83 -8.11 5.17
C GLY A 665 -19.75 -7.14 3.99
N ALA A 666 -19.79 -7.65 2.75
CA ALA A 666 -19.82 -6.82 1.55
C ALA A 666 -20.94 -7.26 0.59
N THR A 667 -21.54 -6.31 -0.12
CA THR A 667 -22.66 -6.59 -1.03
C THR A 667 -22.16 -7.12 -2.36
N ASN A 668 -21.24 -6.40 -3.02
CA ASN A 668 -20.71 -6.79 -4.32
C ASN A 668 -19.18 -6.90 -4.25
N VAL A 669 -18.67 -8.13 -4.37
CA VAL A 669 -17.25 -8.40 -4.47
C VAL A 669 -16.91 -8.86 -5.88
N THR A 670 -15.96 -8.19 -6.51
CA THR A 670 -15.44 -8.56 -7.83
C THR A 670 -13.93 -8.73 -7.77
N LEU A 671 -13.45 -9.91 -8.14
CA LEU A 671 -12.04 -10.26 -8.24
C LEU A 671 -11.75 -10.62 -9.69
N ASN A 672 -11.07 -9.75 -10.42
CA ASN A 672 -10.78 -9.96 -11.84
C ASN A 672 -9.28 -9.96 -12.09
N ASN A 673 -8.79 -10.93 -12.87
CA ASN A 673 -7.40 -11.00 -13.30
C ASN A 673 -6.38 -10.93 -12.15
N LEU A 674 -6.66 -11.66 -11.06
CA LEU A 674 -5.72 -11.74 -9.95
C LEU A 674 -4.53 -12.62 -10.31
N ARG A 675 -3.35 -12.24 -9.85
CA ARG A 675 -2.12 -13.02 -9.99
C ARG A 675 -1.44 -13.23 -8.64
N VAL A 676 -0.86 -14.41 -8.47
CA VAL A 676 -0.03 -14.76 -7.32
C VAL A 676 1.31 -15.27 -7.87
N GLY A 677 2.40 -14.57 -7.58
CA GLY A 677 3.66 -14.75 -8.28
C GLY A 677 3.45 -14.63 -9.80
N ASN A 678 3.96 -15.57 -10.58
CA ASN A 678 3.80 -15.57 -12.03
C ASN A 678 2.50 -16.23 -12.52
N GLN A 679 1.66 -16.73 -11.61
CA GLN A 679 0.45 -17.49 -11.96
C GLN A 679 -0.80 -16.62 -11.94
N LEU A 680 -1.64 -16.77 -12.97
CA LEU A 680 -3.01 -16.26 -12.98
C LEU A 680 -3.88 -17.13 -12.07
N VAL A 681 -4.75 -16.51 -11.27
CA VAL A 681 -5.69 -17.22 -10.40
C VAL A 681 -6.83 -17.76 -11.28
N GLN A 682 -6.81 -19.07 -11.50
CA GLN A 682 -7.81 -19.84 -12.24
C GLN A 682 -8.61 -20.77 -11.34
N TYR A 683 -8.04 -21.12 -10.17
CA TYR A 683 -8.67 -21.94 -9.14
C TYR A 683 -8.73 -21.20 -7.81
N SER A 684 -9.80 -21.41 -7.03
CA SER A 684 -9.98 -20.78 -5.72
C SER A 684 -8.85 -21.08 -4.73
N SER A 685 -8.19 -22.24 -4.85
CA SER A 685 -7.08 -22.58 -3.97
C SER A 685 -5.83 -21.73 -4.19
N GLN A 686 -5.67 -21.07 -5.34
CA GLN A 686 -4.51 -20.23 -5.64
C GLN A 686 -4.58 -18.89 -4.89
N PHE A 687 -5.79 -18.43 -4.56
CA PHE A 687 -6.01 -17.24 -3.74
C PHE A 687 -7.13 -17.51 -2.71
N PRO A 688 -6.81 -18.23 -1.62
CA PRO A 688 -7.81 -18.70 -0.67
C PRO A 688 -8.41 -17.53 0.10
N LEU A 689 -9.75 -17.46 0.12
CA LEU A 689 -10.53 -16.46 0.85
C LEU A 689 -11.53 -17.15 1.76
N ALA A 690 -11.85 -16.49 2.88
CA ALA A 690 -12.90 -16.92 3.79
C ALA A 690 -14.10 -15.95 3.72
N PRO A 691 -15.00 -16.08 2.72
CA PRO A 691 -16.15 -15.20 2.57
C PRO A 691 -17.22 -15.49 3.62
N SER A 692 -17.76 -14.43 4.24
CA SER A 692 -18.93 -14.50 5.12
C SER A 692 -19.80 -13.24 5.01
N GLY A 693 -21.12 -13.41 4.96
CA GLY A 693 -22.03 -12.28 4.78
C GLY A 693 -21.78 -11.49 3.49
N ILE A 694 -21.40 -12.19 2.41
CA ILE A 694 -21.18 -11.62 1.08
C ILE A 694 -22.47 -11.74 0.26
N GLY A 695 -22.93 -10.64 -0.34
CA GLY A 695 -24.11 -10.64 -1.20
C GLY A 695 -23.85 -11.36 -2.54
N THR A 696 -22.81 -10.94 -3.26
CA THR A 696 -22.35 -11.54 -4.51
C THR A 696 -20.82 -11.52 -4.56
N LEU A 697 -20.22 -12.66 -4.87
CA LEU A 697 -18.79 -12.81 -5.13
C LEU A 697 -18.60 -13.29 -6.57
N THR A 698 -18.02 -12.44 -7.41
CA THR A 698 -17.65 -12.76 -8.79
C THR A 698 -16.13 -12.82 -8.89
N SER A 699 -15.59 -13.96 -9.32
CA SER A 699 -14.16 -14.15 -9.52
C SER A 699 -13.91 -14.60 -10.95
N THR A 700 -13.17 -13.80 -11.73
CA THR A 700 -12.96 -14.01 -13.16
C THR A 700 -11.50 -13.80 -13.57
N PHE A 701 -11.14 -14.36 -14.72
CA PHE A 701 -9.87 -14.10 -15.37
C PHE A 701 -10.03 -14.05 -16.90
N THR A 702 -9.08 -13.44 -17.58
CA THR A 702 -8.99 -13.39 -19.05
C THR A 702 -8.05 -14.50 -19.51
N ASP A 703 -8.57 -15.42 -20.31
CA ASP A 703 -7.80 -16.54 -20.86
C ASP A 703 -6.85 -16.12 -21.99
N ALA A 704 -6.07 -17.07 -22.50
CA ALA A 704 -5.12 -16.83 -23.59
C ALA A 704 -5.78 -16.37 -24.91
N ASN A 705 -7.09 -16.61 -25.08
CA ASN A 705 -7.87 -16.17 -26.24
C ASN A 705 -8.56 -14.82 -26.00
N GLY A 706 -8.30 -14.17 -24.86
CA GLY A 706 -8.92 -12.90 -24.49
C GLY A 706 -10.34 -13.03 -23.97
N GLN A 707 -10.84 -14.25 -23.69
CA GLN A 707 -12.19 -14.46 -23.18
C GLN A 707 -12.23 -14.41 -21.66
N THR A 708 -13.33 -13.90 -21.11
CA THR A 708 -13.55 -13.90 -19.67
C THR A 708 -14.06 -15.26 -19.21
N GLN A 709 -13.32 -15.87 -18.30
CA GLN A 709 -13.63 -17.15 -17.67
C GLN A 709 -13.90 -16.95 -16.18
N ASN A 710 -14.74 -17.82 -15.60
CA ASN A 710 -14.93 -17.86 -14.15
C ASN A 710 -13.79 -18.63 -13.50
N VAL A 711 -13.34 -18.16 -12.33
CA VAL A 711 -12.44 -18.93 -11.46
C VAL A 711 -13.18 -20.18 -10.99
N LYS A 712 -12.54 -21.34 -11.17
CA LYS A 712 -13.09 -22.64 -10.79
C LYS A 712 -12.93 -22.85 -9.28
N ALA A 713 -13.98 -23.32 -8.61
CA ALA A 713 -13.83 -23.83 -7.25
C ALA A 713 -12.99 -25.11 -7.29
N GLY A 714 -11.89 -25.16 -6.54
CA GLY A 714 -10.99 -26.32 -6.52
C GLY A 714 -9.52 -25.93 -6.45
N ALA A 715 -8.66 -26.80 -6.97
CA ALA A 715 -7.22 -26.65 -6.89
C ALA A 715 -6.48 -27.09 -8.16
N LEU A 716 -5.43 -26.34 -8.50
CA LEU A 716 -4.40 -26.81 -9.41
C LEU A 716 -3.46 -27.79 -8.69
N THR A 717 -2.84 -28.70 -9.44
CA THR A 717 -1.78 -29.56 -8.91
C THR A 717 -0.64 -28.74 -8.32
N ASN A 718 -0.07 -29.20 -7.20
CA ASN A 718 1.16 -28.62 -6.61
C ASN A 718 2.39 -29.49 -6.89
N GLY A 719 2.24 -30.53 -7.71
CA GLY A 719 3.33 -31.36 -8.22
C GLY A 719 2.78 -32.56 -8.98
N ASP A 720 3.41 -32.90 -10.10
CA ASP A 720 3.08 -34.09 -10.88
C ASP A 720 4.34 -34.75 -11.46
N THR A 721 4.24 -36.04 -11.77
CA THR A 721 5.33 -36.82 -12.37
C THR A 721 4.79 -38.11 -12.99
N TRP A 722 5.60 -38.82 -13.78
CA TRP A 722 5.32 -40.20 -14.17
C TRP A 722 6.56 -41.07 -13.98
N VAL A 723 6.34 -42.36 -13.71
CA VAL A 723 7.42 -43.35 -13.52
C VAL A 723 7.12 -44.63 -14.27
N GLY A 724 8.16 -45.32 -14.74
CA GLY A 724 8.05 -46.51 -15.60
C GLY A 724 8.79 -47.74 -15.08
N ALA A 725 8.19 -48.91 -15.27
CA ALA A 725 8.74 -50.22 -14.89
C ALA A 725 9.84 -50.69 -15.83
N TRP A 726 9.95 -50.13 -17.03
CA TRP A 726 10.97 -50.51 -17.98
C TRP A 726 12.37 -50.18 -17.45
N THR A 727 13.35 -51.05 -17.72
CA THR A 727 14.71 -50.95 -17.17
C THR A 727 15.36 -49.58 -17.41
N GLY A 728 15.05 -48.92 -18.51
CA GLY A 728 15.56 -47.58 -18.81
C GLY A 728 14.90 -46.43 -18.04
N ASP A 729 13.76 -46.65 -17.38
CA ASP A 729 12.97 -45.61 -16.72
C ASP A 729 12.92 -45.74 -15.20
N GLN A 730 13.32 -46.89 -14.66
CA GLN A 730 13.09 -47.22 -13.24
C GLN A 730 13.76 -46.27 -12.24
N THR A 731 14.84 -45.61 -12.64
CA THR A 731 15.61 -44.68 -11.80
C THR A 731 15.34 -43.21 -12.15
N LYS A 732 14.44 -42.94 -13.10
CA LYS A 732 14.14 -41.58 -13.54
C LYS A 732 12.95 -41.01 -12.77
N ASN A 733 13.08 -39.75 -12.38
CA ASN A 733 11.96 -38.89 -12.05
C ASN A 733 11.66 -38.04 -13.27
N ASN A 734 10.40 -38.01 -13.69
CA ASN A 734 9.99 -37.29 -14.89
C ASN A 734 9.09 -36.10 -14.56
N SER A 735 9.32 -35.43 -13.42
CA SER A 735 8.53 -34.24 -13.07
C SER A 735 8.79 -33.11 -14.09
N SER A 736 9.98 -33.03 -14.69
CA SER A 736 10.29 -32.03 -15.72
C SER A 736 9.73 -32.35 -17.11
N ASP A 737 9.08 -33.49 -17.30
CA ASP A 737 8.55 -33.88 -18.62
C ASP A 737 7.31 -33.07 -18.96
N LEU A 738 7.12 -32.78 -20.24
CA LEU A 738 5.95 -32.04 -20.71
C LEU A 738 4.64 -32.85 -20.76
N THR A 739 4.73 -34.17 -20.56
CA THR A 739 3.56 -35.05 -20.56
C THR A 739 3.61 -36.04 -19.42
N LEU A 740 2.46 -36.25 -18.79
CA LEU A 740 2.17 -37.40 -17.93
C LEU A 740 1.89 -38.62 -18.81
N ILE A 741 2.37 -39.80 -18.39
CA ILE A 741 2.24 -41.05 -19.16
C ILE A 741 1.56 -42.13 -18.34
N THR A 742 0.60 -42.82 -18.96
CA THR A 742 -0.02 -44.02 -18.39
C THR A 742 0.06 -45.17 -19.38
N ARG A 743 0.47 -46.34 -18.90
CA ARG A 743 0.50 -47.57 -19.68
C ARG A 743 0.28 -48.79 -18.82
N ASN A 744 -0.74 -49.58 -19.17
CA ASN A 744 -1.00 -50.88 -18.59
C ASN A 744 -0.88 -51.99 -19.64
N THR A 745 0.05 -52.92 -19.41
CA THR A 745 0.30 -54.11 -20.24
C THR A 745 -0.21 -55.40 -19.61
N GLY A 746 -1.10 -55.31 -18.61
CA GLY A 746 -1.83 -56.44 -18.02
C GLY A 746 -1.29 -56.98 -16.70
N VAL A 747 -0.40 -56.26 -16.00
CA VAL A 747 0.17 -56.67 -14.71
C VAL A 747 -0.25 -55.70 -13.61
N GLY A 748 -1.25 -56.11 -12.84
CA GLY A 748 -2.03 -55.21 -11.97
C GLY A 748 -3.18 -54.54 -12.71
N LEU A 749 -4.03 -53.84 -11.97
CA LEU A 749 -5.20 -53.17 -12.56
C LEU A 749 -4.80 -51.88 -13.31
N MET A 750 -3.70 -51.25 -12.91
CA MET A 750 -3.19 -49.98 -13.44
C MET A 750 -1.78 -50.12 -14.04
N GLY A 751 -1.21 -51.33 -14.08
CA GLY A 751 0.20 -51.56 -14.40
C GLY A 751 1.14 -51.47 -13.19
N GLU A 752 0.60 -51.46 -11.96
CA GLU A 752 1.33 -51.14 -10.73
C GLU A 752 2.15 -52.29 -10.16
N GLN A 753 1.85 -53.53 -10.57
CA GLN A 753 2.40 -54.74 -9.95
C GLN A 753 3.72 -55.23 -10.58
N TYR A 754 4.27 -54.51 -11.56
CA TYR A 754 5.58 -54.87 -12.10
C TYR A 754 6.68 -54.74 -11.04
N THR A 755 7.52 -55.78 -10.96
CA THR A 755 8.76 -55.76 -10.20
C THR A 755 9.88 -55.10 -11.00
N THR A 756 10.86 -54.54 -10.29
CA THR A 756 12.09 -53.96 -10.85
C THR A 756 12.72 -54.89 -11.88
N GLY A 757 12.88 -54.42 -13.11
CA GLY A 757 13.52 -55.13 -14.22
C GLY A 757 12.56 -55.88 -15.15
N SER A 758 11.24 -55.80 -14.94
CA SER A 758 10.25 -56.51 -15.75
C SER A 758 9.13 -55.59 -16.25
N GLY A 759 8.81 -55.68 -17.55
CA GLY A 759 7.67 -55.02 -18.16
C GLY A 759 7.87 -53.58 -18.61
N ASP A 760 6.76 -52.95 -19.00
CA ASP A 760 6.67 -51.58 -19.53
C ASP A 760 5.41 -50.88 -18.99
N GLY A 761 5.11 -51.09 -17.70
CA GLY A 761 4.03 -50.35 -17.02
C GLY A 761 4.47 -48.91 -16.73
N LYS A 762 3.60 -47.93 -16.97
CA LYS A 762 3.86 -46.51 -16.67
C LYS A 762 2.69 -45.93 -15.87
N ILE A 763 2.98 -45.24 -14.76
CA ILE A 763 1.99 -44.65 -13.87
C ILE A 763 2.34 -43.19 -13.62
N SER A 764 1.34 -42.34 -13.73
CA SER A 764 1.44 -40.92 -13.38
C SER A 764 1.02 -40.69 -11.93
N TYR A 765 1.65 -39.73 -11.27
CA TYR A 765 1.34 -39.32 -9.90
C TYR A 765 1.09 -37.83 -9.86
N ILE A 766 0.02 -37.42 -9.19
CA ILE A 766 -0.43 -36.03 -9.16
C ILE A 766 -0.81 -35.69 -7.72
N GLN A 767 -0.26 -34.61 -7.20
CA GLN A 767 -0.53 -34.14 -5.85
C GLN A 767 -1.39 -32.87 -5.89
N PHE A 768 -2.41 -32.82 -5.04
CA PHE A 768 -3.28 -31.66 -4.89
C PHE A 768 -3.24 -31.12 -3.47
N PRO A 769 -3.19 -29.79 -3.28
CA PRO A 769 -3.33 -29.17 -1.98
C PRO A 769 -4.79 -29.23 -1.50
N LEU A 770 -5.00 -29.64 -0.25
CA LEU A 770 -6.34 -29.71 0.38
C LEU A 770 -6.57 -28.60 1.41
N ASN A 771 -5.52 -27.85 1.76
CA ASN A 771 -5.53 -26.78 2.78
C ASN A 771 -6.55 -25.65 2.52
N SER A 772 -7.04 -25.50 1.30
CA SER A 772 -8.06 -24.50 0.94
C SER A 772 -9.49 -24.94 1.20
N LEU A 773 -9.74 -26.23 1.49
CA LEU A 773 -11.08 -26.75 1.75
C LEU A 773 -11.53 -26.38 3.17
N THR A 774 -12.67 -25.71 3.29
CA THR A 774 -13.29 -25.36 4.58
C THR A 774 -14.34 -26.37 5.05
N LYS A 775 -14.76 -27.26 4.16
CA LYS A 775 -15.67 -28.38 4.41
C LYS A 775 -15.41 -29.49 3.38
N ALA A 776 -15.88 -30.69 3.69
CA ALA A 776 -15.84 -31.80 2.75
C ALA A 776 -16.73 -31.49 1.53
N PRO A 777 -16.23 -31.61 0.29
CA PRO A 777 -16.99 -31.26 -0.90
C PRO A 777 -18.09 -32.30 -1.17
N SER A 778 -19.21 -31.87 -1.75
CA SER A 778 -20.26 -32.77 -2.23
C SER A 778 -19.88 -33.45 -3.55
N GLN A 779 -18.97 -32.85 -4.31
CA GLN A 779 -18.41 -33.40 -5.54
C GLN A 779 -16.96 -32.95 -5.70
N ALA A 780 -16.07 -33.83 -6.15
CA ALA A 780 -14.74 -33.49 -6.61
C ALA A 780 -14.40 -34.23 -7.91
N THR A 781 -13.91 -33.51 -8.91
CA THR A 781 -13.62 -34.03 -10.24
C THR A 781 -12.17 -33.70 -10.60
N LEU A 782 -11.39 -34.74 -10.91
CA LEU A 782 -10.06 -34.60 -11.50
C LEU A 782 -10.21 -34.30 -13.00
N HIS A 783 -9.43 -33.35 -13.50
CA HIS A 783 -9.34 -32.93 -14.89
C HIS A 783 -7.95 -33.19 -15.43
N LEU A 784 -7.87 -33.90 -16.56
CA LEU A 784 -6.62 -34.18 -17.26
C LEU A 784 -6.81 -33.93 -18.75
N THR A 785 -6.00 -33.02 -19.30
CA THR A 785 -6.03 -32.71 -20.73
C THR A 785 -5.31 -33.80 -21.50
N TYR A 786 -6.04 -34.50 -22.37
CA TYR A 786 -5.50 -35.55 -23.21
C TYR A 786 -4.63 -34.97 -24.33
N VAL A 787 -3.42 -35.50 -24.49
CA VAL A 787 -2.50 -35.10 -25.55
C VAL A 787 -2.66 -36.05 -26.74
N GLY A 788 -2.69 -37.36 -26.49
CA GLY A 788 -2.75 -38.38 -27.53
C GLY A 788 -2.18 -39.72 -27.05
N HIS A 789 -1.81 -40.58 -28.00
CA HIS A 789 -1.22 -41.89 -27.73
C HIS A 789 0.08 -42.11 -28.51
N ARG A 790 0.90 -43.07 -28.09
CA ARG A 790 2.24 -43.27 -28.69
C ARG A 790 2.23 -43.94 -30.06
N TYR A 791 1.40 -44.95 -30.25
CA TYR A 791 1.60 -45.95 -31.30
C TYR A 791 0.69 -45.74 -32.49
N SER A 792 1.26 -45.62 -33.70
CA SER A 792 0.49 -45.53 -34.95
C SER A 792 -0.34 -46.78 -35.27
N SER A 793 -0.05 -47.90 -34.61
CA SER A 793 -0.83 -49.14 -34.72
C SER A 793 -2.14 -49.13 -33.96
N VAL A 794 -2.37 -48.14 -33.07
CA VAL A 794 -3.62 -47.99 -32.32
C VAL A 794 -4.67 -47.32 -33.22
N PRO A 795 -5.77 -47.99 -33.57
CA PRO A 795 -6.87 -47.39 -34.30
C PRO A 795 -7.44 -46.17 -33.58
N SER A 796 -7.82 -45.13 -34.33
CA SER A 796 -8.42 -43.93 -33.74
C SER A 796 -9.77 -44.16 -33.06
N THR A 797 -10.42 -45.28 -33.40
CA THR A 797 -11.69 -45.74 -32.82
C THR A 797 -11.52 -46.56 -31.54
N ASP A 798 -10.30 -46.99 -31.21
CA ASP A 798 -10.05 -47.71 -29.97
C ASP A 798 -10.39 -46.81 -28.79
N THR A 799 -10.80 -47.43 -27.69
CA THR A 799 -11.24 -46.73 -26.49
C THR A 799 -10.51 -47.21 -25.27
N ASP A 800 -10.31 -46.32 -24.30
CA ASP A 800 -9.74 -46.65 -23.00
C ASP A 800 -10.45 -45.86 -21.88
N GLN A 801 -10.05 -46.12 -20.64
CA GLN A 801 -10.50 -45.43 -19.43
C GLN A 801 -9.29 -45.11 -18.55
N LEU A 802 -9.34 -43.96 -17.89
CA LEU A 802 -8.43 -43.66 -16.78
C LEU A 802 -8.89 -44.36 -15.51
N LEU A 803 -7.91 -44.85 -14.75
CA LEU A 803 -8.05 -45.41 -13.42
C LEU A 803 -7.28 -44.53 -12.44
N VAL A 804 -7.92 -44.13 -11.35
CA VAL A 804 -7.33 -43.22 -10.36
C VAL A 804 -7.50 -43.81 -8.97
N GLN A 805 -6.43 -43.81 -8.18
CA GLN A 805 -6.45 -44.29 -6.79
C GLN A 805 -5.66 -43.36 -5.88
N PRO A 806 -6.18 -43.01 -4.68
CA PRO A 806 -5.39 -42.33 -3.67
C PRO A 806 -4.29 -43.26 -3.14
N VAL A 807 -3.08 -42.72 -2.99
CA VAL A 807 -1.91 -43.47 -2.53
C VAL A 807 -1.18 -42.71 -1.42
N SER A 808 -0.37 -43.43 -0.64
CA SER A 808 0.44 -42.86 0.44
C SER A 808 1.87 -42.64 -0.03
N ASP A 809 2.43 -41.47 0.25
CA ASP A 809 3.85 -41.17 0.05
C ASP A 809 4.75 -41.61 1.21
N THR A 810 4.19 -42.29 2.23
CA THR A 810 4.93 -42.80 3.39
C THR A 810 5.13 -44.32 3.38
N THR A 811 4.58 -45.02 2.39
CA THR A 811 4.75 -46.46 2.20
C THR A 811 5.19 -46.69 0.77
N CYS A 812 6.49 -46.89 0.58
CA CYS A 812 7.10 -46.85 -0.75
C CYS A 812 7.66 -48.22 -1.15
N THR A 813 7.76 -48.47 -2.45
CA THR A 813 8.43 -49.66 -2.97
C THR A 813 9.90 -49.66 -2.53
N GLY A 814 10.48 -50.85 -2.40
CA GLY A 814 11.84 -50.99 -1.86
C GLY A 814 11.97 -50.71 -0.35
N GLY A 815 10.87 -50.51 0.38
CA GLY A 815 10.86 -50.33 1.83
C GLY A 815 11.16 -48.92 2.31
N GLY A 816 11.14 -47.93 1.42
CA GLY A 816 11.30 -46.51 1.78
C GLY A 816 10.14 -46.00 2.64
N THR A 817 10.46 -45.09 3.56
CA THR A 817 9.50 -44.42 4.46
C THR A 817 8.97 -43.11 3.92
N SER A 818 9.49 -42.63 2.78
CA SER A 818 9.02 -41.43 2.08
C SER A 818 9.32 -41.51 0.59
N CYS A 819 8.39 -41.06 -0.24
CA CYS A 819 8.51 -41.01 -1.70
C CYS A 819 7.82 -39.77 -2.28
N PRO A 820 8.43 -38.59 -2.09
CA PRO A 820 7.86 -37.34 -2.56
C PRO A 820 7.91 -37.25 -4.09
N ILE A 821 6.92 -36.59 -4.68
CA ILE A 821 6.76 -36.47 -6.15
C ILE A 821 8.04 -36.01 -6.87
N ASN A 822 8.75 -35.04 -6.31
CA ASN A 822 9.91 -34.42 -6.95
C ASN A 822 11.16 -35.31 -7.01
N THR A 823 11.19 -36.42 -6.28
CA THR A 823 12.28 -37.42 -6.35
C THR A 823 11.76 -38.83 -6.61
N MET A 824 10.48 -38.94 -7.00
CA MET A 824 9.82 -40.22 -7.22
C MET A 824 10.39 -40.91 -8.46
N THR A 825 10.68 -42.19 -8.33
CA THR A 825 11.16 -43.09 -9.37
C THR A 825 10.33 -44.37 -9.30
N TRP A 826 10.45 -45.28 -10.28
CA TRP A 826 9.76 -46.56 -10.16
C TRP A 826 10.20 -47.32 -8.91
N GLN A 827 11.49 -47.27 -8.57
CA GLN A 827 12.05 -48.03 -7.46
C GLN A 827 11.58 -47.54 -6.09
N ASN A 828 11.25 -46.26 -5.96
CA ASN A 828 10.81 -45.66 -4.69
C ASN A 828 9.36 -45.16 -4.71
N ARG A 829 8.53 -45.45 -5.71
CA ARG A 829 7.13 -44.96 -5.78
C ARG A 829 6.25 -45.46 -4.62
N PRO A 830 5.04 -44.90 -4.40
CA PRO A 830 4.06 -45.48 -3.51
C PRO A 830 3.84 -46.98 -3.76
N SER A 831 3.90 -47.78 -2.70
CA SER A 831 3.60 -49.21 -2.74
C SER A 831 2.10 -49.39 -2.52
N PHE A 832 1.39 -49.84 -3.55
CA PHE A 832 -0.05 -50.08 -3.47
C PHE A 832 -0.46 -51.24 -4.40
N THR A 833 -1.68 -51.72 -4.20
CA THR A 833 -2.35 -52.66 -5.11
C THR A 833 -3.70 -52.07 -5.48
N ALA A 834 -3.98 -51.99 -6.77
CA ALA A 834 -5.25 -51.47 -7.27
C ALA A 834 -6.29 -52.59 -7.41
N THR A 835 -7.52 -52.29 -7.01
CA THR A 835 -8.68 -53.17 -7.07
C THR A 835 -9.86 -52.41 -7.68
N THR A 836 -10.86 -53.13 -8.18
CA THR A 836 -12.06 -52.51 -8.75
C THR A 836 -12.80 -51.60 -7.76
N SER A 837 -12.68 -51.85 -6.45
CA SER A 837 -13.27 -51.04 -5.38
C SER A 837 -12.38 -49.89 -4.89
N SER A 838 -11.08 -49.89 -5.20
CA SER A 838 -10.14 -48.85 -4.74
C SER A 838 -9.88 -47.76 -5.79
N VAL A 839 -10.31 -47.98 -7.03
CA VAL A 839 -10.12 -47.05 -8.15
C VAL A 839 -11.41 -46.30 -8.50
N ALA A 840 -11.27 -45.03 -8.86
CA ALA A 840 -12.26 -44.29 -9.63
C ALA A 840 -11.95 -44.41 -11.12
N LYS A 841 -12.98 -44.33 -11.96
CA LYS A 841 -12.88 -44.50 -13.42
C LYS A 841 -13.37 -43.27 -14.16
N SER A 842 -12.69 -42.90 -15.24
CA SER A 842 -13.28 -41.97 -16.21
C SER A 842 -14.42 -42.64 -16.99
N ALA A 843 -15.19 -41.83 -17.71
CA ALA A 843 -15.96 -42.35 -18.84
C ALA A 843 -15.00 -42.98 -19.88
N THR A 844 -15.50 -43.94 -20.64
CA THR A 844 -14.77 -44.47 -21.80
C THR A 844 -14.63 -43.38 -22.86
N PHE A 845 -13.42 -43.20 -23.41
CA PHE A 845 -13.16 -42.22 -24.46
C PHE A 845 -12.37 -42.85 -25.61
N SER A 846 -12.57 -42.36 -26.83
CA SER A 846 -11.79 -42.78 -28.01
C SER A 846 -10.38 -42.21 -27.98
N LEU A 847 -9.40 -42.99 -28.43
CA LEU A 847 -7.99 -42.59 -28.43
C LEU A 847 -7.67 -41.57 -29.54
N GLY A 848 -8.47 -41.52 -30.61
CA GLY A 848 -8.31 -40.54 -31.67
C GLY A 848 -7.02 -40.74 -32.48
N SER A 849 -6.73 -39.77 -33.36
CA SER A 849 -5.63 -39.87 -34.32
C SER A 849 -4.35 -39.15 -33.91
N THR A 850 -4.32 -38.47 -32.75
CA THR A 850 -3.16 -37.70 -32.31
C THR A 850 -2.07 -38.63 -31.78
N ILE A 851 -1.01 -38.78 -32.58
CA ILE A 851 0.12 -39.65 -32.25
C ILE A 851 1.26 -38.80 -31.68
N VAL A 852 1.76 -39.23 -30.52
CA VAL A 852 2.88 -38.63 -29.79
C VAL A 852 4.01 -39.66 -29.72
N PRO A 853 4.85 -39.78 -30.78
CA PRO A 853 5.85 -40.84 -30.86
C PRO A 853 6.92 -40.68 -29.78
N GLU A 854 7.54 -41.80 -29.39
CA GLU A 854 8.68 -41.78 -28.48
C GLU A 854 9.93 -41.36 -29.25
N GLY A 855 10.59 -40.28 -28.81
CA GLY A 855 11.78 -39.73 -29.44
C GLY A 855 12.39 -38.64 -28.58
N GLY A 856 13.70 -38.74 -28.32
CA GLY A 856 14.45 -37.82 -27.47
C GLY A 856 14.39 -36.38 -28.01
N GLY A 857 13.72 -35.53 -27.25
CA GLY A 857 13.48 -34.13 -27.57
C GLY A 857 12.29 -33.66 -26.73
N THR A 858 12.26 -32.38 -26.39
CA THR A 858 11.36 -31.79 -25.40
C THR A 858 9.85 -31.86 -25.74
N HIS A 859 9.41 -32.59 -26.76
CA HIS A 859 8.00 -32.67 -27.21
C HIS A 859 7.35 -31.31 -27.59
N GLN A 860 8.15 -30.25 -27.69
CA GLN A 860 7.73 -28.87 -27.92
C GLN A 860 6.87 -28.65 -29.18
N GLY A 861 6.96 -29.50 -30.20
CA GLY A 861 6.24 -29.37 -31.47
C GLY A 861 5.01 -30.27 -31.65
N ASN A 862 4.67 -31.09 -30.65
CA ASN A 862 3.59 -32.07 -30.80
C ASN A 862 2.21 -31.39 -30.67
N ALA A 863 1.26 -31.82 -31.50
CA ALA A 863 -0.14 -31.39 -31.40
C ALA A 863 -0.78 -31.96 -30.11
N ILE A 864 -1.64 -31.16 -29.48
CA ILE A 864 -2.45 -31.55 -28.33
C ILE A 864 -3.86 -31.86 -28.84
N ASP A 865 -4.38 -33.06 -28.55
CA ASP A 865 -5.79 -33.41 -28.81
C ASP A 865 -6.74 -32.46 -28.07
N GLY A 866 -6.48 -32.22 -26.78
CA GLY A 866 -7.08 -31.12 -26.02
C GLY A 866 -8.37 -31.48 -25.29
N ARG A 867 -8.89 -32.71 -25.46
CA ARG A 867 -10.07 -33.16 -24.70
C ARG A 867 -9.77 -33.23 -23.19
N ASP A 868 -10.70 -32.73 -22.39
CA ASP A 868 -10.67 -32.85 -20.93
C ASP A 868 -11.25 -34.20 -20.50
N ILE A 869 -10.39 -35.06 -19.94
CA ILE A 869 -10.77 -36.36 -19.42
C ILE A 869 -10.98 -36.23 -17.92
N THR A 870 -12.21 -36.49 -17.48
CA THR A 870 -12.63 -36.28 -16.10
C THR A 870 -12.80 -37.58 -15.33
N VAL A 871 -12.47 -37.55 -14.04
CA VAL A 871 -12.67 -38.67 -13.10
C VAL A 871 -13.32 -38.15 -11.83
N ASP A 872 -14.42 -38.76 -11.40
CA ASP A 872 -15.03 -38.46 -10.10
C ASP A 872 -14.18 -39.05 -8.96
N ILE A 873 -13.57 -38.16 -8.20
CA ILE A 873 -12.71 -38.49 -7.05
C ILE A 873 -13.32 -38.03 -5.73
N THR A 874 -14.62 -37.75 -5.70
CA THR A 874 -15.34 -37.19 -4.54
C THR A 874 -15.03 -37.96 -3.26
N SER A 875 -15.18 -39.28 -3.30
CA SER A 875 -14.95 -40.13 -2.13
C SER A 875 -13.49 -40.10 -1.64
N PHE A 876 -12.52 -39.84 -2.52
CA PHE A 876 -11.11 -39.76 -2.16
C PHE A 876 -10.81 -38.44 -1.44
N VAL A 877 -11.29 -37.33 -1.99
CA VAL A 877 -11.15 -36.00 -1.37
C VAL A 877 -11.86 -35.94 -0.02
N GLN A 878 -13.08 -36.49 0.08
CA GLN A 878 -13.82 -36.54 1.34
C GLN A 878 -13.08 -37.34 2.42
N LYS A 879 -12.50 -38.49 2.08
CA LYS A 879 -11.71 -39.30 3.01
C LYS A 879 -10.44 -38.59 3.45
N ALA A 880 -9.71 -37.99 2.52
CA ALA A 880 -8.49 -37.23 2.80
C ALA A 880 -8.78 -36.03 3.72
N TYR A 881 -9.86 -35.30 3.43
CA TYR A 881 -10.34 -34.20 4.27
C TYR A 881 -10.72 -34.66 5.68
N ALA A 882 -11.49 -35.74 5.81
CA ALA A 882 -11.87 -36.31 7.10
C ALA A 882 -10.66 -36.81 7.91
N ALA A 883 -9.59 -37.23 7.22
CA ALA A 883 -8.32 -37.61 7.82
C ALA A 883 -7.40 -36.40 8.15
N ASN A 884 -7.86 -35.16 7.95
CA ASN A 884 -7.07 -33.94 8.12
C ASN A 884 -5.77 -33.91 7.31
N GLN A 885 -5.77 -34.52 6.12
CA GLN A 885 -4.61 -34.48 5.23
C GLN A 885 -4.46 -33.08 4.62
N SER A 886 -3.22 -32.60 4.53
CA SER A 886 -2.89 -31.33 3.88
C SER A 886 -2.80 -31.44 2.35
N THR A 887 -2.54 -32.64 1.84
CA THR A 887 -2.43 -32.95 0.42
C THR A 887 -3.10 -34.28 0.08
N LEU A 888 -3.48 -34.45 -1.18
CA LEU A 888 -3.96 -35.70 -1.76
C LEU A 888 -3.02 -36.14 -2.87
N LEU A 889 -2.39 -37.30 -2.74
CA LEU A 889 -1.58 -37.91 -3.80
C LEU A 889 -2.41 -38.97 -4.54
N LEU A 890 -2.51 -38.82 -5.86
CA LEU A 890 -3.24 -39.73 -6.74
C LEU A 890 -2.28 -40.47 -7.66
N ALA A 891 -2.40 -41.79 -7.73
CA ALA A 891 -1.85 -42.59 -8.82
C ALA A 891 -2.87 -42.65 -9.96
N VAL A 892 -2.40 -42.46 -11.19
CA VAL A 892 -3.20 -42.43 -12.42
C VAL A 892 -2.61 -43.43 -13.41
N GLY A 893 -3.44 -44.35 -13.86
CA GLY A 893 -3.14 -45.36 -14.87
C GLY A 893 -4.28 -45.47 -15.87
N ASN A 894 -4.18 -46.40 -16.82
CA ASN A 894 -5.25 -46.70 -17.77
C ASN A 894 -5.71 -48.17 -17.67
N ALA A 895 -6.94 -48.44 -18.11
CA ALA A 895 -7.50 -49.80 -18.13
C ALA A 895 -6.69 -50.73 -19.05
N GLY A 896 -6.05 -50.15 -20.06
CA GLY A 896 -5.09 -50.85 -20.91
C GLY A 896 -5.73 -51.42 -22.16
N GLY A 897 -4.86 -51.81 -23.08
CA GLY A 897 -5.20 -52.33 -24.39
C GLY A 897 -3.92 -52.58 -25.18
N THR A 898 -4.01 -53.24 -26.33
CA THR A 898 -2.83 -53.54 -27.13
C THR A 898 -2.15 -52.26 -27.60
N ASN A 899 -1.00 -51.93 -27.01
CA ASN A 899 -0.22 -50.71 -27.26
C ASN A 899 -0.87 -49.39 -26.78
N HIS A 900 -1.76 -49.44 -25.78
CA HIS A 900 -2.34 -48.22 -25.19
C HIS A 900 -1.35 -47.55 -24.21
N GLU A 901 -0.45 -46.71 -24.75
CA GLU A 901 0.35 -45.76 -23.98
C GLU A 901 -0.22 -44.36 -24.20
N LEU A 902 -0.87 -43.82 -23.16
CA LEU A 902 -1.63 -42.58 -23.21
C LEU A 902 -0.82 -41.44 -22.60
N ARG A 903 -1.01 -40.23 -23.14
CA ARG A 903 -0.32 -39.03 -22.68
C ARG A 903 -1.29 -37.92 -22.31
N PHE A 904 -0.98 -37.24 -21.21
CA PHE A 904 -1.72 -36.10 -20.70
C PHE A 904 -0.78 -34.93 -20.45
N VAL A 905 -1.31 -33.70 -20.45
CA VAL A 905 -0.52 -32.50 -20.18
C VAL A 905 -0.05 -32.52 -18.71
N SER A 906 1.24 -32.28 -18.48
CA SER A 906 1.82 -32.05 -17.14
C SER A 906 1.83 -30.56 -16.78
N SER A 907 2.22 -30.23 -15.55
CA SER A 907 2.44 -28.84 -15.13
C SER A 907 3.44 -28.10 -16.04
N GLU A 908 4.54 -28.76 -16.39
CA GLU A 908 5.60 -28.28 -17.28
C GLU A 908 5.10 -28.18 -18.73
N GLY A 909 4.28 -29.13 -19.17
CA GLY A 909 3.64 -29.12 -20.49
C GLY A 909 2.68 -27.96 -20.68
N ALA A 910 2.05 -27.50 -19.59
CA ALA A 910 1.12 -26.37 -19.60
C ALA A 910 1.82 -25.01 -19.53
N THR A 911 2.83 -24.86 -18.67
CA THR A 911 3.40 -23.54 -18.29
C THR A 911 4.92 -23.45 -18.23
N GLY A 912 5.65 -24.56 -18.44
CA GLY A 912 7.11 -24.63 -18.30
C GLY A 912 7.92 -24.04 -19.47
N SER A 913 9.24 -23.97 -19.28
CA SER A 913 10.18 -23.56 -20.33
C SER A 913 10.12 -24.54 -21.48
N GLY A 914 9.65 -24.07 -22.65
CA GLY A 914 9.41 -24.93 -23.78
C GLY A 914 8.23 -25.88 -23.56
N LYS A 915 7.13 -25.38 -22.98
CA LYS A 915 5.81 -26.03 -22.94
C LYS A 915 5.39 -26.68 -24.27
N LEU A 916 4.37 -27.54 -24.22
CA LEU A 916 3.81 -28.14 -25.44
C LEU A 916 3.31 -27.05 -26.39
N THR A 917 3.36 -27.30 -27.71
CA THR A 917 2.73 -26.42 -28.69
C THR A 917 1.24 -26.28 -28.36
N ASN A 918 0.76 -25.04 -28.23
CA ASN A 918 -0.58 -24.69 -27.77
C ASN A 918 -0.93 -25.09 -26.32
N GLY A 919 0.06 -25.49 -25.51
CA GLY A 919 -0.10 -25.68 -24.08
C GLY A 919 -0.49 -24.36 -23.40
N THR A 920 -1.56 -24.41 -22.60
CA THR A 920 -2.04 -23.28 -21.80
C THR A 920 -2.10 -23.68 -20.32
N ALA A 921 -2.08 -22.69 -19.43
CA ALA A 921 -2.15 -22.94 -17.98
C ALA A 921 -3.41 -23.72 -17.55
N GLU A 922 -4.50 -23.57 -18.31
CA GLU A 922 -5.78 -24.26 -18.05
C GLU A 922 -5.71 -25.77 -18.31
N MET A 923 -4.72 -26.21 -19.09
CA MET A 923 -4.55 -27.62 -19.44
C MET A 923 -3.79 -28.42 -18.38
N ALA A 924 -3.17 -27.75 -17.41
CA ALA A 924 -2.47 -28.41 -16.30
C ALA A 924 -3.45 -29.24 -15.44
N PRO A 925 -2.98 -30.33 -14.81
CA PRO A 925 -3.83 -31.15 -13.94
C PRO A 925 -4.51 -30.33 -12.84
N GLY A 926 -5.82 -30.49 -12.72
CA GLY A 926 -6.65 -29.72 -11.81
C GLY A 926 -7.74 -30.57 -11.18
N VAL A 927 -8.21 -30.17 -10.01
CA VAL A 927 -9.41 -30.70 -9.38
C VAL A 927 -10.42 -29.57 -9.25
N THR A 928 -11.64 -29.79 -9.73
CA THR A 928 -12.78 -28.92 -9.40
C THR A 928 -13.57 -29.51 -8.25
N VAL A 929 -14.17 -28.67 -7.42
CA VAL A 929 -14.98 -29.09 -6.28
C VAL A 929 -16.30 -28.33 -6.22
N THR A 930 -17.34 -29.02 -5.77
CA THR A 930 -18.56 -28.39 -5.29
C THR A 930 -18.52 -28.39 -3.76
N PRO A 931 -18.46 -27.21 -3.10
CA PRO A 931 -18.31 -27.11 -1.66
C PRO A 931 -19.44 -27.73 -0.86
#